data_AF-A0A2S8YUH5-F1
#
_entry.id   AF-A0A2S8YUH5-F1
#
_cell.length_a   1.000
_cell.length_b   1.000
_cell.length_c   1.000
_cell.angle_alpha   90.00
_cell.angle_beta   90.00
_cell.angle_gamma   90.00
#
_symmetry.space_group_name_H-M   'P 1'
#
loop_
_entity.id
_entity.type
_entity.pdbx_description
1 polymer ?
#
loop_
_entity_poly.entity_id
_entity_poly.type
_entity_poly.pdbx_seq_one_letter_code
_entity_poly.pdbx_strand_id
1 'polypeptide(L)'
;MRYLLIVVLGWLPLLAGAVDFDDSTRSLPLGRVMHVFEDREGNSSIAQVSAPAFSEHFRRHHADVLNAGYSTSVFWIRLDLHYTALSSAAPRSWLLELAYPPLDHLELYLPDAAGTFRLAQRTGDALPYSSRQIEQNNYLFELPFVPGQTTTAYLRLHSQGSVQAPLTLWSAKAYLEEQPTRLYVLGLIYGVLLGMLVYNLFIYLSVRDTSYLYYILYIASFGLYQVSVNGAGVAYFWPDNPWWANAATPMFIGAAGLFGCQFARSFLQLGQHSRVFDNLLKVLMAGGVLVMLLSLTSSYAIALRLATALALLFTVSIFAAGVFAWRRGLRVARYFIIAWSAFLLGGLVNTLMVLGYLPNVFLTMYASQIGSALEVGLLSLALADRINSMRDQQAQALRETGQTLERLNQQLANSNRLKDEFLATVTHELRTPMNGVIGSLELMQTLPLDPELAQYQRTASAAAQDMMGMVDDILILTELQAGRLSAQNAPFGLRALVQELRAKYAGSALAKGLYLSLDTPADLPEMVVGDRHKLALCISYLLDNGIKFTHQGGVMLQVRGQLQEPHLIGLSISVSDSGIGFDSLDDSNLYQRFFQVDGSMTRQYGGLGIGLAICRQLAELMGARLQHESNPGLGSRFELGLSLALSQPQAMSRQGLNRS
;
A
#
# COMPACT_ATOMS: atom_id res chain seq x y z
N MET A 1 -67.50 23.83 59.71
CA MET A 1 -66.19 24.22 60.32
C MET A 1 -65.14 23.10 60.32
N ARG A 2 -65.49 21.82 60.48
CA ARG A 2 -64.52 20.70 60.51
C ARG A 2 -63.81 20.40 59.18
N TYR A 3 -64.49 20.59 58.05
CA TYR A 3 -63.90 20.39 56.71
C TYR A 3 -63.02 21.54 56.23
N LEU A 4 -63.23 22.76 56.76
CA LEU A 4 -62.41 23.92 56.45
C LEU A 4 -61.05 23.85 57.14
N LEU A 5 -60.98 23.26 58.34
CA LEU A 5 -59.73 22.99 59.06
C LEU A 5 -58.87 21.91 58.40
N ILE A 6 -59.46 20.89 57.76
CA ILE A 6 -58.71 19.84 57.06
C ILE A 6 -58.11 20.34 55.74
N VAL A 7 -58.78 21.26 55.04
CA VAL A 7 -58.22 21.90 53.84
C VAL A 7 -57.11 22.89 54.21
N VAL A 8 -57.21 23.58 55.36
CA VAL A 8 -56.15 24.48 55.85
C VAL A 8 -54.95 23.70 56.42
N LEU A 9 -55.16 22.53 57.05
CA LEU A 9 -54.07 21.64 57.51
C LEU A 9 -53.40 20.84 56.37
N GLY A 10 -54.12 20.56 55.29
CA GLY A 10 -53.56 19.92 54.09
C GLY A 10 -52.71 20.85 53.21
N TRP A 11 -52.80 22.16 53.42
CA TRP A 11 -52.05 23.19 52.68
C TRP A 11 -50.84 23.74 53.45
N LEU A 12 -50.59 23.23 54.67
CA LEU A 12 -49.51 23.69 55.54
C LEU A 12 -48.07 23.21 55.22
N PRO A 13 -47.78 22.30 54.26
CA PRO A 13 -46.40 22.09 53.78
C PRO A 13 -46.16 22.69 52.39
N LEU A 14 -46.77 23.84 52.07
CA LEU A 14 -46.44 24.64 50.88
C LEU A 14 -45.54 25.85 51.18
N LEU A 15 -45.00 25.93 52.40
CA LEU A 15 -43.94 26.86 52.79
C LEU A 15 -42.62 26.10 52.82
N ALA A 16 -41.69 26.43 51.91
CA ALA A 16 -40.24 26.19 51.96
C ALA A 16 -39.77 25.08 52.94
N GLY A 17 -40.24 23.85 52.74
CA GLY A 17 -39.95 22.72 53.61
C GLY A 17 -38.62 22.08 53.21
N ALA A 18 -37.74 21.89 54.19
CA ALA A 18 -36.56 21.05 54.03
C ALA A 18 -36.97 19.64 53.60
N VAL A 19 -36.12 18.96 52.85
CA VAL A 19 -36.40 17.58 52.42
C VAL A 19 -36.07 16.64 53.57
N ASP A 20 -37.08 15.89 54.01
CA ASP A 20 -36.94 14.88 55.05
C ASP A 20 -36.32 13.60 54.49
N PHE A 21 -35.32 13.07 55.17
CA PHE A 21 -34.75 11.75 54.91
C PHE A 21 -34.29 11.08 56.21
N ASP A 22 -34.12 9.76 56.17
CA ASP A 22 -33.87 8.93 57.35
C ASP A 22 -32.82 7.85 57.09
N ASP A 23 -32.57 6.99 58.08
CA ASP A 23 -31.61 5.88 57.96
C ASP A 23 -32.02 4.79 56.96
N SER A 24 -33.27 4.76 56.49
CA SER A 24 -33.69 3.84 55.42
C SER A 24 -33.28 4.33 54.03
N THR A 25 -33.02 5.64 53.91
CA THR A 25 -32.67 6.29 52.65
C THR A 25 -31.29 5.85 52.17
N ARG A 26 -31.23 5.17 51.02
CA ARG A 26 -29.97 4.75 50.40
C ARG A 26 -29.36 5.86 49.53
N SER A 27 -30.19 6.47 48.69
CA SER A 27 -29.86 7.60 47.81
C SER A 27 -31.09 8.50 47.66
N LEU A 28 -30.86 9.79 47.45
CA LEU A 28 -31.89 10.81 47.28
C LEU A 28 -31.44 11.83 46.22
N PRO A 29 -32.02 11.81 45.00
CA PRO A 29 -31.77 12.82 43.99
C PRO A 29 -32.29 14.19 44.46
N LEU A 30 -31.43 15.21 44.46
CA LEU A 30 -31.75 16.56 44.95
C LEU A 30 -32.20 17.53 43.84
N GLY A 31 -32.32 17.04 42.60
CA GLY A 31 -32.73 17.78 41.41
C GLY A 31 -33.92 18.72 41.57
N ARG A 32 -35.04 18.17 42.04
CA ARG A 32 -36.36 18.86 42.12
C ARG A 32 -36.61 19.61 43.42
N VAL A 33 -35.64 19.55 44.32
CA VAL A 33 -35.73 20.09 45.69
C VAL A 33 -34.70 21.17 45.94
N MET A 34 -33.70 21.30 45.05
CA MET A 34 -32.75 22.39 45.13
C MET A 34 -33.38 23.74 44.77
N HIS A 35 -32.86 24.79 45.37
CA HIS A 35 -33.17 26.16 45.00
C HIS A 35 -31.95 26.78 44.34
N VAL A 36 -32.16 27.47 43.21
CA VAL A 36 -31.09 27.98 42.37
C VAL A 36 -31.22 29.50 42.22
N PHE A 37 -30.09 30.18 42.34
CA PHE A 37 -29.92 31.60 42.04
C PHE A 37 -28.80 31.76 40.99
N GLU A 38 -29.11 32.43 39.89
CA GLU A 38 -28.14 32.79 38.86
C GLU A 38 -27.56 34.18 39.16
N ASP A 39 -26.30 34.22 39.58
CA ASP A 39 -25.53 35.45 39.74
C ASP A 39 -24.79 35.77 38.44
N ARG A 40 -25.39 36.65 37.63
CA ARG A 40 -24.84 37.07 36.33
C ARG A 40 -23.59 37.94 36.44
N GLU A 41 -23.43 38.63 37.56
CA GLU A 41 -22.28 39.52 37.80
C GLU A 41 -21.13 38.79 38.50
N GLY A 42 -21.43 37.69 39.20
CA GLY A 42 -20.46 36.83 39.90
C GLY A 42 -19.92 37.42 41.21
N ASN A 43 -20.46 38.55 41.66
CA ASN A 43 -19.97 39.34 42.79
C ASN A 43 -20.66 39.00 44.12
N SER A 44 -21.69 38.14 44.11
CA SER A 44 -22.45 37.82 45.31
C SER A 44 -21.60 36.96 46.25
N SER A 45 -21.46 37.43 47.49
CA SER A 45 -20.76 36.70 48.56
C SER A 45 -21.71 35.78 49.33
N ILE A 46 -21.18 34.75 50.00
CA ILE A 46 -21.98 33.87 50.85
C ILE A 46 -22.75 34.65 51.93
N ALA A 47 -22.18 35.73 52.48
CA ALA A 47 -22.83 36.57 53.48
C ALA A 47 -24.09 37.28 52.94
N GLN A 48 -24.07 37.69 51.67
CA GLN A 48 -25.24 38.30 51.01
C GLN A 48 -26.27 37.23 50.64
N VAL A 49 -25.82 36.13 50.05
CA VAL A 49 -26.68 35.07 49.52
C VAL A 49 -27.40 34.29 50.62
N SER A 50 -26.77 34.16 51.81
CA SER A 50 -27.37 33.51 52.98
C SER A 50 -28.23 34.44 53.84
N ALA A 51 -28.30 35.74 53.54
CA ALA A 51 -29.12 36.68 54.29
C ALA A 51 -30.62 36.36 54.08
N PRO A 52 -31.48 36.45 55.12
CA PRO A 52 -32.90 36.12 55.00
C PRO A 52 -33.63 36.89 53.89
N ALA A 53 -33.30 38.17 53.71
CA ALA A 53 -33.87 39.03 52.66
C ALA A 53 -33.49 38.57 51.23
N PHE A 54 -32.42 37.81 51.07
CA PHE A 54 -31.96 37.33 49.77
C PHE A 54 -32.68 36.04 49.33
N SER A 55 -33.39 35.37 50.25
CA SER A 55 -34.06 34.10 49.99
C SER A 55 -35.09 34.16 48.85
N GLU A 56 -35.69 35.31 48.58
CA GLU A 56 -36.66 35.50 47.48
C GLU A 56 -36.02 35.40 46.09
N HIS A 57 -34.70 35.59 45.97
CA HIS A 57 -33.98 35.48 44.69
C HIS A 57 -33.73 34.03 44.28
N PHE A 58 -33.84 33.10 45.22
CA PHE A 58 -33.72 31.68 44.98
C PHE A 58 -35.01 31.11 44.41
N ARG A 59 -34.93 30.49 43.24
CA ARG A 59 -36.08 29.82 42.61
C ARG A 59 -35.97 28.32 42.79
N ARG A 60 -37.07 27.67 43.18
CA ARG A 60 -37.12 26.22 43.24
C ARG A 60 -36.91 25.64 41.84
N HIS A 61 -36.00 24.67 41.73
CA HIS A 61 -35.74 23.97 40.48
C HIS A 61 -36.73 22.81 40.30
N HIS A 62 -37.26 22.64 39.10
CA HIS A 62 -38.35 21.68 38.82
C HIS A 62 -37.91 20.45 38.01
N ALA A 63 -36.70 20.45 37.45
CA ALA A 63 -36.16 19.31 36.69
C ALA A 63 -35.24 18.43 37.54
N ASP A 64 -34.90 17.25 37.03
CA ASP A 64 -34.02 16.30 37.75
C ASP A 64 -32.56 16.75 37.83
N VAL A 65 -32.13 17.62 36.91
CA VAL A 65 -30.75 18.14 36.85
C VAL A 65 -30.81 19.61 36.45
N LEU A 66 -30.07 20.47 37.16
CA LEU A 66 -29.85 21.83 36.72
C LEU A 66 -28.95 21.79 35.49
N ASN A 67 -29.44 22.29 34.35
CA ASN A 67 -28.67 22.38 33.11
C ASN A 67 -28.75 23.81 32.57
N ALA A 68 -27.69 24.60 32.80
CA ALA A 68 -27.60 25.98 32.34
C ALA A 68 -26.87 26.10 30.99
N GLY A 69 -26.47 24.98 30.38
CA GLY A 69 -25.65 24.98 29.17
C GLY A 69 -24.33 25.73 29.36
N TYR A 70 -23.79 26.31 28.28
CA TYR A 70 -22.61 27.18 28.36
C TYR A 70 -23.00 28.56 28.88
N SER A 71 -22.62 28.86 30.13
CA SER A 71 -22.88 30.15 30.77
C SER A 71 -21.61 30.65 31.46
N THR A 72 -21.45 31.97 31.56
CA THR A 72 -20.40 32.62 32.35
C THR A 72 -20.91 33.08 33.72
N SER A 73 -22.20 32.90 34.00
CA SER A 73 -22.81 33.24 35.29
C SER A 73 -22.32 32.30 36.39
N VAL A 74 -22.29 32.79 37.62
CA VAL A 74 -22.09 31.97 38.82
C VAL A 74 -23.45 31.45 39.26
N PHE A 75 -23.56 30.15 39.57
CA PHE A 75 -24.79 29.55 40.06
C PHE A 75 -24.67 29.21 41.53
N TRP A 76 -25.56 29.77 42.34
CA TRP A 76 -25.70 29.42 43.75
C TRP A 76 -26.83 28.40 43.89
N ILE A 77 -26.54 27.27 44.53
CA ILE A 77 -27.52 26.24 44.85
C ILE A 77 -27.67 26.18 46.36
N ARG A 78 -28.91 26.32 46.84
CA ARG A 78 -29.28 26.13 48.23
C ARG A 78 -30.03 24.82 48.40
N LEU A 79 -29.60 24.03 49.38
CA LEU A 79 -30.21 22.77 49.77
C LEU A 79 -30.60 22.86 51.25
N ASP A 80 -31.87 22.62 51.55
CA ASP A 80 -32.37 22.53 52.92
C ASP A 80 -32.71 21.05 53.20
N LEU A 81 -31.94 20.41 54.06
CA LEU A 81 -31.98 18.96 54.28
C LEU A 81 -32.26 18.65 55.75
N HIS A 82 -33.31 17.87 56.03
CA HIS A 82 -33.70 17.51 57.39
C HIS A 82 -33.47 16.02 57.64
N TYR A 83 -32.54 15.71 58.53
CA TYR A 83 -32.17 14.32 58.84
C TYR A 83 -32.93 13.82 60.07
N THR A 84 -33.79 12.82 59.89
CA THR A 84 -34.51 12.16 60.99
C THR A 84 -33.87 10.82 61.31
N ALA A 85 -33.13 10.72 62.42
CA ALA A 85 -32.56 9.44 62.84
C ALA A 85 -33.64 8.53 63.45
N LEU A 86 -33.65 7.27 63.06
CA LEU A 86 -34.42 6.21 63.69
C LEU A 86 -33.72 5.81 65.01
N SER A 87 -34.48 5.67 66.10
CA SER A 87 -34.00 5.53 67.49
C SER A 87 -33.04 4.38 67.80
N SER A 88 -32.66 3.56 66.82
CA SER A 88 -31.79 2.40 66.95
C SER A 88 -30.67 2.32 65.89
N ALA A 89 -30.47 3.36 65.07
CA ALA A 89 -29.44 3.37 64.03
C ALA A 89 -28.12 3.98 64.52
N ALA A 90 -27.00 3.34 64.21
CA ALA A 90 -25.67 3.94 64.38
C ALA A 90 -25.56 5.17 63.44
N PRO A 91 -24.86 6.25 63.86
CA PRO A 91 -24.73 7.45 63.05
C PRO A 91 -24.12 7.10 61.69
N ARG A 92 -24.84 7.43 60.61
CA ARG A 92 -24.39 7.20 59.24
C ARG A 92 -23.68 8.43 58.69
N SER A 93 -22.59 8.20 57.97
CA SER A 93 -21.98 9.22 57.13
C SER A 93 -22.77 9.39 55.84
N TRP A 94 -22.99 10.65 55.47
CA TRP A 94 -23.73 11.05 54.29
C TRP A 94 -22.81 11.81 53.34
N LEU A 95 -22.91 11.45 52.06
CA LEU A 95 -22.10 12.01 50.99
C LEU A 95 -23.00 12.75 50.01
N LEU A 96 -22.66 14.00 49.73
CA LEU A 96 -23.26 14.76 48.64
C LEU A 96 -22.42 14.55 47.38
N GLU A 97 -23.00 13.88 46.38
CA GLU A 97 -22.39 13.67 45.07
C GLU A 97 -22.84 14.75 44.09
N LEU A 98 -21.89 15.38 43.41
CA LEU A 98 -22.10 16.14 42.18
C LEU A 98 -21.47 15.34 41.02
N ALA A 99 -22.32 14.66 40.26
CA ALA A 99 -21.92 13.70 39.23
C ALA A 99 -21.63 14.35 37.86
N TYR A 100 -20.84 15.42 37.86
CA TYR A 100 -20.46 16.15 36.66
C TYR A 100 -19.02 16.67 36.79
N PRO A 101 -18.02 15.86 36.35
CA PRO A 101 -16.60 16.17 36.52
C PRO A 101 -16.07 17.46 35.86
N PRO A 102 -16.57 17.96 34.72
CA PRO A 102 -15.97 19.11 34.05
C PRO A 102 -16.49 20.46 34.59
N LEU A 103 -16.14 20.79 35.83
CA LEU A 103 -16.48 22.05 36.49
C LEU A 103 -15.24 22.76 37.06
N ASP A 104 -14.94 23.96 36.56
CA ASP A 104 -13.73 24.73 36.95
C ASP A 104 -13.63 24.97 38.46
N HIS A 105 -14.70 25.48 39.05
CA HIS A 105 -14.71 25.91 40.43
C HIS A 105 -16.02 25.52 41.12
N LEU A 106 -15.86 24.83 42.24
CA LEU A 106 -16.90 24.28 43.08
C LEU A 106 -16.56 24.58 44.54
N GLU A 107 -17.39 25.39 45.18
CA GLU A 107 -17.23 25.78 46.58
C GLU A 107 -18.46 25.32 47.38
N LEU A 108 -18.21 24.59 48.47
CA LEU A 108 -19.24 24.17 49.42
C LEU A 108 -19.14 25.02 50.67
N TYR A 109 -20.28 25.61 51.07
CA TYR A 109 -20.43 26.36 52.30
C TYR A 109 -21.38 25.64 53.25
N LEU A 110 -20.93 25.45 54.49
CA LEU A 110 -21.68 24.80 55.57
C LEU A 110 -21.83 25.73 56.77
N PRO A 111 -22.89 25.58 57.57
CA PRO A 111 -23.09 26.39 58.78
C PRO A 111 -22.02 26.04 59.83
N ASP A 112 -21.51 27.07 60.48
CA ASP A 112 -20.66 26.95 61.68
C ASP A 112 -21.53 26.90 62.95
N ALA A 113 -20.92 26.63 64.11
CA ALA A 113 -21.62 26.57 65.40
C ALA A 113 -22.39 27.86 65.77
N ALA A 114 -22.01 29.00 65.20
CA ALA A 114 -22.68 30.30 65.37
C ALA A 114 -23.83 30.55 64.36
N GLY A 115 -24.13 29.61 63.46
CA GLY A 115 -25.15 29.75 62.42
C GLY A 115 -24.72 30.57 61.19
N THR A 116 -23.48 31.06 61.15
CA THR A 116 -22.87 31.70 59.97
C THR A 116 -22.28 30.66 59.03
N PHE A 117 -22.31 30.90 57.71
CA PHE A 117 -21.78 29.96 56.72
C PHE A 117 -20.28 30.17 56.47
N ARG A 118 -19.50 29.09 56.54
CA ARG A 118 -18.06 29.08 56.23
C ARG A 118 -17.76 28.19 55.03
N LEU A 119 -16.68 28.50 54.31
CA LEU A 119 -16.19 27.65 53.22
C LEU A 119 -15.69 26.33 53.81
N ALA A 120 -16.39 25.24 53.52
CA ALA A 120 -16.06 23.91 53.98
C ALA A 120 -15.07 23.22 53.04
N GLN A 121 -15.30 23.33 51.72
CA GLN A 121 -14.43 22.74 50.70
C GLN A 121 -14.39 23.61 49.45
N ARG A 122 -13.23 23.65 48.80
CA ARG A 122 -13.04 24.27 47.48
C ARG A 122 -12.33 23.28 46.56
N THR A 123 -12.96 22.96 45.42
CA THR A 123 -12.44 22.01 44.43
C THR A 123 -12.91 22.39 43.03
N GLY A 124 -12.58 21.58 42.03
CA GLY A 124 -12.89 21.81 40.62
C GLY A 124 -11.85 21.16 39.70
N ASP A 125 -12.10 21.12 38.39
CA ASP A 125 -11.14 20.61 37.41
C ASP A 125 -10.04 21.63 37.05
N ALA A 126 -10.26 22.92 37.34
CA ALA A 126 -9.23 23.97 37.28
C ALA A 126 -8.31 23.97 38.52
N LEU A 127 -8.49 23.05 39.47
CA LEU A 127 -7.64 22.87 40.64
C LEU A 127 -6.98 21.48 40.61
N PRO A 128 -5.82 21.28 41.27
CA PRO A 128 -5.18 19.96 41.35
C PRO A 128 -6.13 18.91 41.90
N TYR A 129 -5.97 17.66 41.46
CA TYR A 129 -6.85 16.55 41.88
C TYR A 129 -6.91 16.36 43.40
N SER A 130 -5.80 16.61 44.09
CA SER A 130 -5.69 16.60 45.56
C SER A 130 -6.54 17.65 46.29
N SER A 131 -7.13 18.62 45.57
CA SER A 131 -8.12 19.56 46.13
C SER A 131 -9.47 18.91 46.46
N ARG A 132 -9.72 17.68 45.98
CA ARG A 132 -10.96 16.95 46.26
C ARG A 132 -10.93 16.39 47.69
N GLN A 133 -12.03 16.52 48.42
CA GLN A 133 -12.13 15.98 49.78
C GLN A 133 -12.03 14.45 49.78
N ILE A 134 -12.70 13.81 48.81
CA ILE A 134 -12.61 12.38 48.56
C ILE A 134 -12.13 12.22 47.11
N GLU A 135 -11.01 11.52 46.93
CA GLU A 135 -10.36 11.31 45.64
C GLU A 135 -11.16 10.34 44.74
N GLN A 136 -12.23 10.85 44.16
CA GLN A 136 -13.07 10.16 43.17
C GLN A 136 -13.24 11.00 41.90
N ASN A 137 -13.65 10.36 40.79
CA ASN A 137 -13.92 11.04 39.51
C ASN A 137 -15.05 12.08 39.62
N ASN A 138 -16.10 11.78 40.39
CA ASN A 138 -17.16 12.71 40.72
C ASN A 138 -16.79 13.51 41.99
N TYR A 139 -17.36 14.69 42.16
CA TYR A 139 -17.14 15.47 43.37
C TYR A 139 -18.01 14.93 44.50
N LEU A 140 -17.38 14.60 45.63
CA LEU A 140 -18.05 14.10 46.82
C LEU A 140 -17.70 15.00 48.01
N PHE A 141 -18.73 15.33 48.79
CA PHE A 141 -18.59 16.10 50.01
C PHE A 141 -19.23 15.36 51.18
N GLU A 142 -18.55 15.35 52.32
CA GLU A 142 -19.14 14.85 53.56
C GLU A 142 -20.03 15.92 54.17
N LEU A 143 -21.30 15.58 54.42
CA LEU A 143 -22.25 16.48 55.08
C LEU A 143 -22.45 16.05 56.54
N PRO A 144 -22.09 16.91 57.51
CA PRO A 144 -22.33 16.62 58.92
C PRO A 144 -23.81 16.89 59.24
N PHE A 145 -24.60 15.83 59.43
CA PHE A 145 -25.98 15.94 59.86
C PHE A 145 -26.13 15.66 61.36
N VAL A 146 -26.90 16.52 62.03
CA VAL A 146 -27.35 16.30 63.41
C VAL A 146 -28.81 15.83 63.36
N PRO A 147 -29.16 14.68 63.98
CA PRO A 147 -30.53 14.18 63.99
C PRO A 147 -31.55 15.22 64.49
N GLY A 148 -32.65 15.37 63.78
CA GLY A 148 -33.73 16.30 64.09
C GLY A 148 -33.43 17.78 63.80
N GLN A 149 -32.27 18.09 63.20
CA GLN A 149 -31.92 19.44 62.76
C GLN A 149 -31.91 19.54 61.24
N THR A 150 -32.36 20.69 60.73
CA THR A 150 -32.24 21.03 59.31
C THR A 150 -30.86 21.62 59.05
N THR A 151 -30.11 21.01 58.14
CA THR A 151 -28.83 21.50 57.66
C THR A 151 -29.03 22.17 56.30
N THR A 152 -28.74 23.46 56.22
CA THR A 152 -28.71 24.20 54.95
C THR A 152 -27.30 24.15 54.38
N ALA A 153 -27.15 23.74 53.12
CA ALA A 153 -25.87 23.77 52.40
C ALA A 153 -25.98 24.71 51.19
N TYR A 154 -24.92 25.49 50.96
CA TYR A 154 -24.80 26.33 49.76
C TYR A 154 -23.65 25.82 48.90
N LEU A 155 -23.93 25.58 47.62
CA LEU A 155 -22.92 25.29 46.61
C LEU A 155 -22.80 26.50 45.69
N ARG A 156 -21.58 26.93 45.41
CA ARG A 156 -21.28 27.92 44.39
C ARG A 156 -20.58 27.24 43.22
N LEU A 157 -21.21 27.30 42.06
CA LEU A 157 -20.72 26.72 40.81
C LEU A 157 -20.27 27.81 39.86
N HIS A 158 -19.06 27.71 39.36
CA HIS A 158 -18.54 28.63 38.34
C HIS A 158 -17.65 27.84 37.36
N SER A 159 -17.95 27.93 36.07
CA SER A 159 -17.21 27.26 35.00
C SER A 159 -17.29 28.08 33.71
N GLN A 160 -16.24 28.07 32.89
CA GLN A 160 -16.30 28.61 31.52
C GLN A 160 -16.87 27.59 30.52
N GLY A 161 -16.96 26.32 30.93
CA GLY A 161 -17.60 25.22 30.20
C GLY A 161 -19.13 25.22 30.34
N SER A 162 -19.75 24.06 30.13
CA SER A 162 -21.18 23.89 30.42
C SER A 162 -21.41 23.66 31.92
N VAL A 163 -22.43 24.28 32.49
CA VAL A 163 -22.77 24.12 33.90
C VAL A 163 -23.94 23.14 34.03
N GLN A 164 -23.65 21.99 34.66
CA GLN A 164 -24.66 21.00 35.05
C GLN A 164 -24.46 20.60 36.52
N ALA A 165 -25.56 20.40 37.24
CA ALA A 165 -25.50 20.00 38.66
C ALA A 165 -26.45 18.82 38.97
N PRO A 166 -26.11 17.60 38.53
CA PRO A 166 -26.78 16.38 38.98
C PRO A 166 -26.36 16.09 40.43
N LEU A 167 -27.17 16.54 41.39
CA LEU A 167 -26.92 16.40 42.82
C LEU A 167 -27.67 15.19 43.39
N THR A 168 -26.95 14.31 44.08
CA THR A 168 -27.54 13.16 44.77
C THR A 168 -26.94 13.04 46.17
N LEU A 169 -27.80 12.90 47.19
CA LEU A 169 -27.37 12.56 48.53
C LEU A 169 -27.30 11.04 48.67
N TRP A 170 -26.19 10.53 49.18
CA TRP A 170 -25.94 9.10 49.37
C TRP A 170 -25.61 8.79 50.81
N SER A 171 -26.07 7.63 51.30
CA SER A 171 -25.41 7.01 52.44
C SER A 171 -24.05 6.46 52.00
N ALA A 172 -22.99 6.63 52.81
CA ALA A 172 -21.64 6.21 52.41
C ALA A 172 -21.57 4.71 52.06
N LYS A 173 -22.31 3.86 52.77
CA LYS A 173 -22.42 2.43 52.46
C LYS A 173 -23.05 2.18 51.09
N ALA A 174 -24.17 2.83 50.76
CA ALA A 174 -24.81 2.64 49.47
C ALA A 174 -23.95 3.15 48.31
N TYR A 175 -23.21 4.24 48.51
CA TYR A 175 -22.27 4.75 47.51
C TYR A 175 -21.17 3.71 47.19
N LEU A 176 -20.54 3.15 48.23
CA LEU A 176 -19.50 2.12 48.09
C LEU A 176 -20.03 0.82 47.45
N GLU A 177 -21.30 0.46 47.68
CA GLU A 177 -21.92 -0.70 47.03
C GLU A 177 -22.21 -0.46 45.54
N GLU A 178 -22.54 0.78 45.13
CA GLU A 178 -22.90 1.12 43.74
C GLU A 178 -21.68 1.45 42.87
N GLN A 179 -20.61 1.97 43.47
CA GLN A 179 -19.41 2.45 42.79
C GLN A 179 -18.73 1.40 41.87
N PRO A 180 -18.54 0.13 42.27
CA PRO A 180 -17.85 -0.86 41.44
C PRO A 180 -18.53 -1.07 40.09
N THR A 181 -19.87 -1.07 40.05
CA THR A 181 -20.65 -1.25 38.83
C THR A 181 -20.32 -0.19 37.78
N ARG A 182 -20.20 1.09 38.20
CA ARG A 182 -19.85 2.19 37.28
C ARG A 182 -18.43 2.02 36.74
N LEU A 183 -17.48 1.67 37.60
CA LEU A 183 -16.08 1.49 37.23
C LEU A 183 -15.90 0.30 36.26
N TYR A 184 -16.59 -0.82 36.49
CA TYR A 184 -16.56 -1.99 35.60
C TYR A 184 -17.11 -1.69 34.22
N VAL A 185 -18.18 -0.91 34.12
CA VAL A 185 -18.80 -0.54 32.85
C VAL A 185 -17.88 0.38 32.06
N LEU A 186 -17.31 1.40 32.71
CA LEU A 186 -16.34 2.29 32.11
C LEU A 186 -15.08 1.53 31.66
N GLY A 187 -14.59 0.61 32.50
CA GLY A 187 -13.47 -0.28 32.19
C GLY A 187 -13.74 -1.19 31.00
N LEU A 188 -14.95 -1.75 30.87
CA LEU A 188 -15.35 -2.55 29.71
C LEU A 188 -15.36 -1.71 28.44
N ILE A 189 -15.94 -0.51 28.48
CA ILE A 189 -16.01 0.41 27.32
C ILE A 189 -14.59 0.78 26.86
N TYR A 190 -13.71 1.21 27.78
CA TYR A 190 -12.33 1.54 27.44
C TYR A 190 -11.53 0.31 26.99
N GLY A 191 -11.80 -0.87 27.57
CA GLY A 191 -11.20 -2.13 27.16
C GLY A 191 -11.57 -2.51 25.72
N VAL A 192 -12.84 -2.34 25.34
CA VAL A 192 -13.29 -2.54 23.95
C VAL A 192 -12.61 -1.53 23.02
N LEU A 193 -12.59 -0.24 23.36
CA LEU A 193 -11.92 0.77 22.54
C LEU A 193 -10.42 0.48 22.35
N LEU A 194 -9.71 0.11 23.43
CA LEU A 194 -8.29 -0.25 23.38
C LEU A 194 -8.06 -1.52 22.57
N GLY A 195 -8.87 -2.57 22.79
CA GLY A 195 -8.79 -3.82 22.04
C GLY A 195 -9.01 -3.59 20.54
N MET A 196 -9.99 -2.74 20.19
CA MET A 196 -10.26 -2.36 18.81
C MET A 196 -9.14 -1.50 18.20
N LEU A 197 -8.51 -0.63 18.98
CA LEU A 197 -7.35 0.15 18.54
C LEU A 197 -6.17 -0.77 18.20
N VAL A 198 -5.85 -1.74 19.08
CA VAL A 198 -4.76 -2.72 18.85
C VAL A 198 -5.09 -3.63 17.66
N TYR A 199 -6.34 -4.10 17.57
CA TYR A 199 -6.81 -4.91 16.44
C TYR A 199 -6.64 -4.18 15.11
N ASN A 200 -7.11 -2.93 15.02
CA ASN A 200 -6.97 -2.12 13.81
C ASN A 200 -5.50 -1.78 13.50
N LEU A 201 -4.65 -1.61 14.52
CA LEU A 201 -3.21 -1.44 14.33
C LEU A 201 -2.56 -2.67 13.69
N PHE A 202 -2.92 -3.88 14.13
CA PHE A 202 -2.42 -5.12 13.52
C PHE A 202 -2.86 -5.23 12.05
N ILE A 203 -4.12 -4.91 11.75
CA ILE A 203 -4.61 -4.89 10.36
C ILE A 203 -3.84 -3.86 9.53
N TYR A 204 -3.61 -2.66 10.07
CA TYR A 204 -2.81 -1.65 9.38
C TYR A 204 -1.40 -2.15 9.07
N LEU A 205 -0.72 -2.80 10.02
CA LEU A 205 0.62 -3.35 9.80
C LEU A 205 0.62 -4.45 8.72
N SER A 206 -0.45 -5.24 8.64
CA SER A 206 -0.62 -6.30 7.65
C SER A 206 -0.96 -5.77 6.25
N VAL A 207 -1.85 -4.78 6.15
CA VAL A 207 -2.48 -4.36 4.88
C VAL A 207 -1.87 -3.08 4.33
N ARG A 208 -1.34 -2.22 5.22
CA ARG A 208 -0.75 -0.91 4.92
C ARG A 208 -1.66 0.06 4.16
N ASP A 209 -2.98 -0.10 4.25
CA ASP A 209 -3.96 0.87 3.74
C ASP A 209 -4.05 2.07 4.70
N THR A 210 -3.82 3.27 4.17
CA THR A 210 -3.82 4.53 4.93
C THR A 210 -5.15 4.86 5.61
N SER A 211 -6.27 4.30 5.13
CA SER A 211 -7.59 4.48 5.75
C SER A 211 -7.61 3.94 7.19
N TYR A 212 -6.88 2.86 7.47
CA TYR A 212 -6.76 2.33 8.84
C TYR A 212 -5.96 3.24 9.74
N LEU A 213 -4.90 3.88 9.22
CA LEU A 213 -4.11 4.82 10.01
C LEU A 213 -4.99 5.98 10.51
N TYR A 214 -5.79 6.58 9.63
CA TYR A 214 -6.73 7.65 10.02
C TYR A 214 -7.79 7.16 11.00
N TYR A 215 -8.25 5.92 10.83
CA TYR A 215 -9.23 5.32 11.73
C TYR A 215 -8.68 5.06 13.13
N ILE A 216 -7.45 4.53 13.24
CA ILE A 216 -6.74 4.33 14.51
C ILE A 216 -6.57 5.66 15.23
N LEU A 217 -6.13 6.71 14.51
CA LEU A 217 -5.95 8.04 15.07
C LEU A 217 -7.28 8.65 15.52
N TYR A 218 -8.38 8.38 14.81
CA TYR A 218 -9.73 8.75 15.23
C TYR A 218 -10.13 8.04 16.53
N ILE A 219 -10.04 6.70 16.60
CA ILE A 219 -10.38 5.93 17.81
C ILE A 219 -9.54 6.40 19.01
N ALA A 220 -8.23 6.60 18.80
CA ALA A 220 -7.34 7.08 19.85
C ALA A 220 -7.77 8.45 20.37
N SER A 221 -8.03 9.40 19.46
CA SER A 221 -8.46 10.75 19.81
C SER A 221 -9.81 10.76 20.51
N PHE A 222 -10.78 9.97 20.01
CA PHE A 222 -12.09 9.83 20.63
C PHE A 222 -12.01 9.17 22.02
N GLY A 223 -11.20 8.12 22.17
CA GLY A 223 -10.96 7.47 23.46
C GLY A 223 -10.34 8.41 24.48
N LEU A 224 -9.36 9.23 24.07
CA LEU A 224 -8.75 10.25 24.93
C LEU A 224 -9.72 11.38 25.29
N TYR A 225 -10.61 11.78 24.36
CA TYR A 225 -11.72 12.67 24.67
C TYR A 225 -12.63 12.08 25.76
N GLN A 226 -13.00 10.81 25.64
CA GLN A 226 -13.83 10.14 26.65
C GLN A 226 -13.14 10.09 28.01
N VAL A 227 -11.84 9.79 28.06
CA VAL A 227 -11.04 9.81 29.30
C VAL A 227 -11.03 11.21 29.92
N SER A 228 -10.92 12.25 29.11
CA SER A 228 -10.91 13.64 29.56
C SER A 228 -12.28 14.08 30.12
N VAL A 229 -13.38 13.84 29.41
CA VAL A 229 -14.72 14.32 29.83
C VAL A 229 -15.30 13.57 31.04
N ASN A 230 -14.94 12.29 31.23
CA ASN A 230 -15.42 11.49 32.36
C ASN A 230 -14.60 11.69 33.65
N GLY A 231 -13.64 12.63 33.68
CA GLY A 231 -12.79 12.92 34.84
C GLY A 231 -11.65 11.92 35.08
N ALA A 232 -11.62 10.79 34.38
CA ALA A 232 -10.56 9.78 34.50
C ALA A 232 -9.17 10.33 34.11
N GLY A 233 -9.11 11.28 33.17
CA GLY A 233 -7.88 11.94 32.78
C GLY A 233 -7.20 12.68 33.95
N VAL A 234 -8.00 13.45 34.70
CA VAL A 234 -7.52 14.18 35.88
C VAL A 234 -7.16 13.20 37.01
N ALA A 235 -7.89 12.11 37.18
CA ALA A 235 -7.59 11.13 38.22
C ALA A 235 -6.30 10.33 37.98
N TYR A 236 -5.99 9.96 36.73
CA TYR A 236 -4.93 8.97 36.44
C TYR A 236 -3.78 9.46 35.55
N PHE A 237 -4.01 10.42 34.65
CA PHE A 237 -3.02 10.79 33.63
C PHE A 237 -2.37 12.16 33.87
N TRP A 238 -3.12 13.13 34.39
CA TRP A 238 -2.63 14.50 34.62
C TRP A 238 -3.19 15.15 35.91
N PRO A 239 -3.05 14.51 37.08
CA PRO A 239 -3.63 15.00 38.35
C PRO A 239 -3.14 16.37 38.81
N ASP A 240 -1.88 16.70 38.49
CA ASP A 240 -1.23 17.93 38.92
C ASP A 240 -1.19 19.02 37.83
N ASN A 241 -1.82 18.78 36.68
CA ASN A 241 -1.84 19.74 35.57
C ASN A 241 -3.27 20.12 35.13
N PRO A 242 -3.95 21.00 35.89
CA PRO A 242 -5.29 21.48 35.56
C PRO A 242 -5.37 22.23 34.23
N TRP A 243 -4.32 22.96 33.87
CA TRP A 243 -4.26 23.67 32.58
C TRP A 243 -4.38 22.69 31.40
N TRP A 244 -3.61 21.60 31.44
CA TRP A 244 -3.69 20.56 30.42
C TRP A 244 -5.04 19.84 30.45
N ALA A 245 -5.61 19.59 31.64
CA ALA A 245 -6.92 18.96 31.74
C ALA A 245 -8.00 19.71 30.95
N ASN A 246 -8.05 21.04 31.09
CA ASN A 246 -9.03 21.89 30.43
C ASN A 246 -8.73 22.08 28.93
N ALA A 247 -7.45 22.08 28.54
CA ALA A 247 -7.04 22.13 27.13
C ALA A 247 -7.27 20.79 26.40
N ALA A 248 -7.13 19.66 27.09
CA ALA A 248 -7.19 18.32 26.52
C ALA A 248 -8.57 17.99 25.94
N THR A 249 -9.66 18.36 26.62
CA THR A 249 -11.02 18.06 26.13
C THR A 249 -11.29 18.65 24.73
N PRO A 250 -11.19 19.98 24.50
CA PRO A 250 -11.38 20.55 23.17
C PRO A 250 -10.31 20.08 22.18
N MET A 251 -9.07 19.87 22.61
CA MET A 251 -8.01 19.37 21.73
C MET A 251 -8.34 17.99 21.15
N PHE A 252 -8.79 17.05 21.99
CA PHE A 252 -9.14 15.70 21.55
C PHE A 252 -10.44 15.64 20.74
N ILE A 253 -11.42 16.53 21.00
CA ILE A 253 -12.57 16.70 20.12
C ILE A 253 -12.12 17.17 18.73
N GLY A 254 -11.23 18.19 18.67
CA GLY A 254 -10.67 18.68 17.42
C GLY A 254 -9.88 17.61 16.64
N ALA A 255 -9.06 16.84 17.34
CA ALA A 255 -8.29 15.73 16.77
C ALA A 255 -9.21 14.60 16.25
N ALA A 256 -10.24 14.22 17.01
CA ALA A 256 -11.24 13.24 16.58
C ALA A 256 -11.99 13.73 15.32
N GLY A 257 -12.38 15.01 15.27
CA GLY A 257 -12.99 15.60 14.08
C GLY A 257 -12.06 15.61 12.87
N LEU A 258 -10.79 15.96 13.05
CA LEU A 258 -9.76 15.95 12.00
C LEU A 258 -9.56 14.56 11.40
N PHE A 259 -9.26 13.57 12.24
CA PHE A 259 -8.98 12.21 11.79
C PHE A 259 -10.23 11.49 11.33
N GLY A 260 -11.39 11.74 11.96
CA GLY A 260 -12.69 11.24 11.52
C GLY A 260 -13.08 11.75 10.13
N CYS A 261 -12.85 13.04 9.84
CA CYS A 261 -13.07 13.60 8.51
C CYS A 261 -12.16 12.95 7.48
N GLN A 262 -10.86 12.85 7.78
CA GLN A 262 -9.89 12.26 6.87
C GLN A 262 -10.17 10.76 6.62
N PHE A 263 -10.57 10.04 7.66
CA PHE A 263 -11.06 8.67 7.57
C PHE A 263 -12.26 8.57 6.63
N ALA A 264 -13.31 9.37 6.84
CA ALA A 264 -14.50 9.34 5.99
C ALA A 264 -14.19 9.66 4.52
N ARG A 265 -13.29 10.63 4.26
CA ARG A 265 -12.83 10.97 2.90
C ARG A 265 -12.14 9.80 2.21
N SER A 266 -11.21 9.14 2.90
CA SER A 266 -10.46 7.98 2.38
C SER A 266 -11.35 6.74 2.24
N PHE A 267 -12.20 6.49 3.23
CA PHE A 267 -13.04 5.30 3.31
C PHE A 267 -14.15 5.31 2.27
N LEU A 268 -14.85 6.44 2.11
CA LEU A 268 -15.92 6.62 1.11
C LEU A 268 -15.41 7.08 -0.27
N GLN A 269 -14.09 7.25 -0.43
CA GLN A 269 -13.45 7.72 -1.67
C GLN A 269 -14.09 9.00 -2.22
N LEU A 270 -14.38 9.95 -1.33
CA LEU A 270 -15.17 11.15 -1.66
C LEU A 270 -14.50 12.03 -2.72
N GLY A 271 -13.17 12.06 -2.76
CA GLY A 271 -12.43 12.79 -3.80
C GLY A 271 -12.76 12.36 -5.23
N GLN A 272 -13.18 11.10 -5.43
CA GLN A 272 -13.58 10.59 -6.74
C GLN A 272 -15.09 10.73 -6.98
N HIS A 273 -15.91 10.64 -5.93
CA HIS A 273 -17.37 10.53 -6.05
C HIS A 273 -18.14 11.84 -5.79
N SER A 274 -17.62 12.75 -4.95
CA SER A 274 -18.24 14.04 -4.66
C SER A 274 -17.24 15.08 -4.16
N ARG A 275 -16.95 16.07 -4.99
CA ARG A 275 -16.12 17.24 -4.64
C ARG A 275 -16.75 18.10 -3.54
N VAL A 276 -18.09 18.15 -3.46
CA VAL A 276 -18.81 18.96 -2.47
C VAL A 276 -18.57 18.42 -1.06
N PHE A 277 -18.81 17.12 -0.85
CA PHE A 277 -18.56 16.50 0.45
C PHE A 277 -17.06 16.43 0.78
N ASP A 278 -16.19 16.18 -0.20
CA ASP A 278 -14.75 16.19 0.01
C ASP A 278 -14.25 17.56 0.49
N ASN A 279 -14.71 18.66 -0.12
CA ASN A 279 -14.34 20.02 0.29
C ASN A 279 -14.96 20.41 1.63
N LEU A 280 -16.22 20.06 1.89
CA LEU A 280 -16.86 20.30 3.19
C LEU A 280 -16.06 19.65 4.33
N LEU A 281 -15.66 18.38 4.16
CA LEU A 281 -14.86 17.69 5.17
C LEU A 281 -13.46 18.30 5.32
N LYS A 282 -12.82 18.81 4.25
CA LYS A 282 -11.55 19.56 4.37
C LYS A 282 -11.71 20.85 5.18
N VAL A 283 -12.82 21.58 5.00
CA VAL A 283 -13.10 22.80 5.78
C VAL A 283 -13.29 22.44 7.26
N LEU A 284 -14.02 21.36 7.55
CA LEU A 284 -14.19 20.87 8.92
C LEU A 284 -12.85 20.41 9.53
N MET A 285 -11.97 19.77 8.75
CA MET A 285 -10.61 19.42 9.18
C MET A 285 -9.81 20.67 9.56
N ALA A 286 -9.84 21.72 8.73
CA ALA A 286 -9.18 22.99 9.05
C ALA A 286 -9.75 23.63 10.33
N GLY A 287 -11.07 23.54 10.53
CA GLY A 287 -11.72 23.93 11.77
C GLY A 287 -11.26 23.11 12.99
N GLY A 288 -11.09 21.79 12.83
CA GLY A 288 -10.55 20.92 13.87
C GLY A 288 -9.11 21.28 14.26
N VAL A 289 -8.24 21.57 13.28
CA VAL A 289 -6.89 22.08 13.54
C VAL A 289 -6.93 23.44 14.24
N LEU A 290 -7.83 24.33 13.83
CA LEU A 290 -8.01 25.63 14.49
C LEU A 290 -8.41 25.44 15.96
N VAL A 291 -9.34 24.53 16.26
CA VAL A 291 -9.72 24.18 17.64
C VAL A 291 -8.52 23.69 18.45
N MET A 292 -7.70 22.80 17.89
CA MET A 292 -6.50 22.28 18.55
C MET A 292 -5.46 23.38 18.84
N LEU A 293 -5.34 24.37 17.95
CA LEU A 293 -4.46 25.52 18.18
C LEU A 293 -5.04 26.47 19.24
N LEU A 294 -6.34 26.74 19.18
CA LEU A 294 -7.03 27.59 20.15
C LEU A 294 -7.03 26.97 21.56
N SER A 295 -7.12 25.64 21.67
CA SER A 295 -7.07 24.96 22.98
C SER A 295 -5.72 25.14 23.68
N LEU A 296 -4.63 25.39 22.94
CA LEU A 296 -3.29 25.58 23.51
C LEU A 296 -2.94 27.05 23.75
N THR A 297 -3.59 28.00 23.07
CA THR A 297 -3.17 29.41 23.02
C THR A 297 -4.20 30.41 23.56
N SER A 298 -5.49 30.06 23.59
CA SER A 298 -6.60 30.96 23.95
C SER A 298 -7.36 30.46 25.19
N SER A 299 -8.41 31.17 25.61
CA SER A 299 -9.37 30.65 26.60
C SER A 299 -10.00 29.36 26.08
N TYR A 300 -9.85 28.28 26.85
CA TYR A 300 -10.34 26.95 26.49
C TYR A 300 -11.86 26.94 26.22
N ALA A 301 -12.62 27.89 26.79
CA ALA A 301 -14.05 28.04 26.60
C ALA A 301 -14.45 28.29 25.14
N ILE A 302 -13.71 29.17 24.44
CA ILE A 302 -13.95 29.46 23.01
C ILE A 302 -13.64 28.21 22.18
N ALA A 303 -12.53 27.54 22.50
CA ALA A 303 -12.14 26.30 21.84
C ALA A 303 -13.20 25.21 22.02
N LEU A 304 -13.73 25.03 23.24
CA LEU A 304 -14.73 24.00 23.55
C LEU A 304 -16.08 24.27 22.88
N ARG A 305 -16.55 25.53 22.83
CA ARG A 305 -17.77 25.91 22.11
C ARG A 305 -17.63 25.68 20.61
N LEU A 306 -16.50 26.10 20.02
CA LEU A 306 -16.21 25.87 18.61
C LEU A 306 -16.09 24.37 18.31
N ALA A 307 -15.40 23.61 19.15
CA ALA A 307 -15.25 22.16 19.03
C ALA A 307 -16.61 21.46 19.02
N THR A 308 -17.51 21.84 19.94
CA THR A 308 -18.88 21.30 20.01
C THR A 308 -19.67 21.61 18.74
N ALA A 309 -19.62 22.86 18.26
CA ALA A 309 -20.32 23.26 17.04
C ALA A 309 -19.79 22.52 15.80
N LEU A 310 -18.47 22.38 15.67
CA LEU A 310 -17.84 21.63 14.59
C LEU A 310 -18.14 20.13 14.69
N ALA A 311 -18.18 19.54 15.88
CA ALA A 311 -18.55 18.14 16.08
C ALA A 311 -19.98 17.86 15.60
N LEU A 312 -20.95 18.74 15.91
CA LEU A 312 -22.32 18.62 15.40
C LEU A 312 -22.37 18.70 13.87
N LEU A 313 -21.69 19.68 13.27
CA LEU A 313 -21.60 19.82 11.82
C LEU A 313 -20.94 18.60 11.17
N PHE A 314 -19.88 18.08 11.78
CA PHE A 314 -19.17 16.88 11.36
C PHE A 314 -20.09 15.66 11.33
N THR A 315 -20.81 15.42 12.43
CA THR A 315 -21.73 14.30 12.57
C THR A 315 -22.82 14.31 11.48
N VAL A 316 -23.44 15.46 11.21
CA VAL A 316 -24.44 15.59 10.13
C VAL A 316 -23.80 15.41 8.75
N SER A 317 -22.63 16.00 8.54
CA SER A 317 -21.92 15.96 7.24
C SER A 317 -21.48 14.54 6.87
N ILE A 318 -20.95 13.78 7.84
CA ILE A 318 -20.53 12.39 7.65
C ILE A 318 -21.72 11.50 7.33
N PHE A 319 -22.83 11.66 8.05
CA PHE A 319 -24.02 10.85 7.80
C PHE A 319 -24.58 11.12 6.41
N ALA A 320 -24.68 12.40 6.02
CA ALA A 320 -25.11 12.80 4.68
C ALA A 320 -24.17 12.28 3.58
N ALA A 321 -22.85 12.34 3.80
CA ALA A 321 -21.86 11.80 2.87
C ALA A 321 -21.98 10.27 2.73
N GLY A 322 -22.23 9.56 3.82
CA GLY A 322 -22.51 8.11 3.82
C GLY A 322 -23.75 7.77 3.00
N VAL A 323 -24.87 8.45 3.25
CA VAL A 323 -26.13 8.26 2.50
C VAL A 323 -25.93 8.56 1.01
N PHE A 324 -25.22 9.64 0.68
CA PHE A 324 -24.88 9.96 -0.70
C PHE A 324 -24.06 8.86 -1.37
N ALA A 325 -23.01 8.36 -0.70
CA ALA A 325 -22.15 7.29 -1.21
C ALA A 325 -22.95 5.99 -1.43
N TRP A 326 -23.86 5.65 -0.53
CA TRP A 326 -24.71 4.48 -0.68
C TRP A 326 -25.66 4.59 -1.87
N ARG A 327 -26.29 5.76 -2.07
CA ARG A 327 -27.13 6.04 -3.26
C ARG A 327 -26.38 5.96 -4.58
N ARG A 328 -25.05 6.17 -4.57
CA ARG A 328 -24.18 6.02 -5.74
C ARG A 328 -23.73 4.58 -6.01
N GLY A 329 -24.17 3.61 -5.20
CA GLY A 329 -23.88 2.18 -5.39
C GLY A 329 -22.62 1.67 -4.69
N LEU A 330 -21.97 2.49 -3.84
CA LEU A 330 -20.84 2.04 -3.03
C LEU A 330 -21.32 1.05 -1.97
N ARG A 331 -21.09 -0.25 -2.18
CA ARG A 331 -21.52 -1.32 -1.26
C ARG A 331 -21.00 -1.13 0.16
N VAL A 332 -19.78 -0.63 0.29
CA VAL A 332 -19.11 -0.42 1.59
C VAL A 332 -19.81 0.67 2.43
N ALA A 333 -20.51 1.62 1.79
CA ALA A 333 -21.20 2.71 2.48
C ALA A 333 -22.36 2.24 3.37
N ARG A 334 -22.95 1.06 3.11
CA ARG A 334 -24.05 0.52 3.94
C ARG A 334 -23.61 0.33 5.40
N TYR A 335 -22.44 -0.27 5.61
CA TYR A 335 -21.93 -0.56 6.94
C TYR A 335 -21.50 0.71 7.65
N PHE A 336 -20.97 1.67 6.90
CA PHE A 336 -20.65 3.00 7.39
C PHE A 336 -21.90 3.69 7.96
N ILE A 337 -23.00 3.70 7.22
CA ILE A 337 -24.25 4.32 7.69
C ILE A 337 -24.77 3.61 8.94
N ILE A 338 -24.76 2.27 8.97
CA ILE A 338 -25.23 1.50 10.14
C ILE A 338 -24.39 1.84 11.38
N ALA A 339 -23.07 1.87 11.25
CA ALA A 339 -22.16 2.21 12.33
C ALA A 339 -22.39 3.64 12.85
N TRP A 340 -22.45 4.63 11.96
CA TRP A 340 -22.71 6.02 12.35
C TRP A 340 -24.13 6.23 12.89
N SER A 341 -25.10 5.42 12.48
CA SER A 341 -26.46 5.43 13.05
C SER A 341 -26.46 4.98 14.51
N ALA A 342 -25.66 3.96 14.86
CA ALA A 342 -25.52 3.51 16.25
C ALA A 342 -24.89 4.60 17.14
N PHE A 343 -23.84 5.27 16.65
CA PHE A 343 -23.23 6.41 17.33
C PHE A 343 -24.21 7.58 17.51
N LEU A 344 -24.91 7.96 16.43
CA LEU A 344 -25.91 9.02 16.43
C LEU A 344 -27.06 8.76 17.40
N LEU A 345 -27.60 7.55 17.41
CA LEU A 345 -28.67 7.15 18.32
C LEU A 345 -28.20 7.23 19.77
N GLY A 346 -26.98 6.75 20.07
CA GLY A 346 -26.38 6.86 21.39
C GLY A 346 -26.22 8.31 21.85
N GLY A 347 -25.72 9.19 20.97
CA GLY A 347 -25.58 10.62 21.23
C GLY A 347 -26.92 11.33 21.43
N LEU A 348 -27.95 10.98 20.64
CA LEU A 348 -29.31 11.51 20.78
C LEU A 348 -29.93 11.12 22.12
N VAL A 349 -29.82 9.85 22.51
CA VAL A 349 -30.31 9.36 23.81
C VAL A 349 -29.61 10.09 24.97
N ASN A 350 -28.28 10.24 24.90
CA ASN A 350 -27.53 10.98 25.91
C ASN A 350 -27.97 12.45 25.98
N THR A 351 -28.19 13.09 24.82
CA THR A 351 -28.64 14.49 24.76
C THR A 351 -30.02 14.67 25.37
N LEU A 352 -30.97 13.79 25.04
CA LEU A 352 -32.33 13.83 25.60
C LEU A 352 -32.34 13.57 27.12
N MET A 353 -31.43 12.72 27.62
CA MET A 353 -31.23 12.49 29.05
C MET A 353 -30.70 13.75 29.75
N VAL A 354 -29.65 14.38 29.18
CA VAL A 354 -29.06 15.62 29.73
C VAL A 354 -30.05 16.79 29.72
N LEU A 355 -30.98 16.83 28.76
CA LEU A 355 -32.07 17.83 28.70
C LEU A 355 -33.25 17.51 29.65
N GLY A 356 -33.22 16.36 30.33
CA GLY A 356 -34.26 15.95 31.29
C GLY A 356 -35.51 15.32 30.66
N TYR A 357 -35.51 15.03 29.35
CA TYR A 357 -36.62 14.35 28.68
C TYR A 357 -36.60 12.83 28.90
N LEU A 358 -35.42 12.25 29.11
CA LEU A 358 -35.24 10.83 29.44
C LEU A 358 -34.74 10.68 30.87
N PRO A 359 -35.17 9.62 31.59
CA PRO A 359 -34.67 9.34 32.92
C PRO A 359 -33.18 9.03 32.89
N ASN A 360 -32.43 9.43 33.93
CA ASN A 360 -31.03 9.08 34.11
C ASN A 360 -30.93 7.66 34.68
N VAL A 361 -30.92 6.68 33.79
CA VAL A 361 -30.76 5.25 34.10
C VAL A 361 -29.52 4.72 33.39
N PHE A 362 -29.05 3.54 33.78
CA PHE A 362 -27.86 2.91 33.22
C PHE A 362 -27.75 3.01 31.69
N LEU A 363 -28.82 2.65 30.97
CA LEU A 363 -28.83 2.63 29.51
C LEU A 363 -28.70 4.03 28.90
N THR A 364 -29.39 5.04 29.45
CA THR A 364 -29.41 6.41 28.90
C THR A 364 -28.12 7.16 29.24
N MET A 365 -27.53 6.88 30.40
CA MET A 365 -26.27 7.46 30.86
C MET A 365 -25.07 7.00 30.02
N TYR A 366 -25.03 5.73 29.64
CA TYR A 366 -23.94 5.16 28.82
C TYR A 366 -24.27 5.01 27.34
N ALA A 367 -25.40 5.56 26.88
CA ALA A 367 -25.87 5.37 25.50
C ALA A 367 -24.85 5.83 24.46
N SER A 368 -24.19 6.97 24.68
CA SER A 368 -23.19 7.52 23.75
C SER A 368 -21.94 6.62 23.67
N GLN A 369 -21.47 6.11 24.81
CA GLN A 369 -20.34 5.20 24.90
C GLN A 369 -20.64 3.87 24.21
N ILE A 370 -21.81 3.28 24.48
CA ILE A 370 -22.25 2.03 23.85
C ILE A 370 -22.39 2.22 22.33
N GLY A 371 -23.00 3.33 21.90
CA GLY A 371 -23.11 3.69 20.49
C GLY A 371 -21.75 3.79 19.80
N SER A 372 -20.76 4.40 20.45
CA SER A 372 -19.38 4.50 19.93
C SER A 372 -18.65 3.16 19.89
N ALA A 373 -18.81 2.29 20.89
CA ALA A 373 -18.22 0.96 20.88
C ALA A 373 -18.80 0.09 19.75
N LEU A 374 -20.12 0.17 19.52
CA LEU A 374 -20.79 -0.49 18.40
C LEU A 374 -20.34 0.08 17.05
N GLU A 375 -20.24 1.41 16.92
CA GLU A 375 -19.71 2.08 15.74
C GLU A 375 -18.31 1.56 15.42
N VAL A 376 -17.42 1.52 16.42
CA VAL A 376 -16.05 1.06 16.23
C VAL A 376 -15.97 -0.40 15.80
N GLY A 377 -16.79 -1.26 16.42
CA GLY A 377 -16.96 -2.67 16.04
C GLY A 377 -17.40 -2.84 14.59
N LEU A 378 -18.48 -2.16 14.21
CA LEU A 378 -19.10 -2.28 12.89
C LEU A 378 -18.23 -1.70 11.78
N LEU A 379 -17.56 -0.57 11.99
CA LEU A 379 -16.63 -0.02 11.02
C LEU A 379 -15.40 -0.90 10.82
N SER A 380 -14.91 -1.55 11.89
CA SER A 380 -13.78 -2.48 11.76
C SER A 380 -14.14 -3.71 10.93
N LEU A 381 -15.38 -4.22 11.08
CA LEU A 381 -15.91 -5.28 10.21
C LEU A 381 -16.06 -4.79 8.76
N ALA A 382 -16.57 -3.57 8.55
CA ALA A 382 -16.71 -2.98 7.21
C ALA A 382 -15.37 -2.82 6.49
N LEU A 383 -14.35 -2.40 7.23
CA LEU A 383 -12.97 -2.28 6.80
C LEU A 383 -12.40 -3.66 6.39
N ALA A 384 -12.61 -4.69 7.21
CA ALA A 384 -12.20 -6.05 6.90
C ALA A 384 -12.89 -6.62 5.64
N ASP A 385 -14.20 -6.40 5.49
CA ASP A 385 -14.97 -6.81 4.30
C ASP A 385 -14.45 -6.12 3.02
N ARG A 386 -14.14 -4.82 3.11
CA ARG A 386 -13.54 -4.06 2.00
C ARG A 386 -12.21 -4.68 1.56
N ILE A 387 -11.34 -5.08 2.49
CA ILE A 387 -10.07 -5.73 2.16
C ILE A 387 -10.30 -7.05 1.45
N ASN A 388 -11.16 -7.91 2.00
CA ASN A 388 -11.41 -9.22 1.42
C ASN A 388 -11.90 -9.06 -0.03
N SER A 389 -12.81 -8.11 -0.28
CA SER A 389 -13.25 -7.80 -1.63
C SER A 389 -12.13 -7.27 -2.54
N MET A 390 -11.23 -6.42 -2.05
CA MET A 390 -10.10 -5.93 -2.86
C MET A 390 -9.09 -7.03 -3.17
N ARG A 391 -8.82 -7.93 -2.20
CA ARG A 391 -7.93 -9.09 -2.39
C ARG A 391 -8.49 -10.07 -3.41
N ASP A 392 -9.81 -10.32 -3.37
CA ASP A 392 -10.48 -11.19 -4.34
C ASP A 392 -10.39 -10.61 -5.76
N GLN A 393 -10.59 -9.30 -5.91
CA GLN A 393 -10.43 -8.61 -7.20
C GLN A 393 -8.99 -8.69 -7.73
N GLN A 394 -7.99 -8.45 -6.87
CA GLN A 394 -6.58 -8.58 -7.26
C GLN A 394 -6.23 -10.03 -7.65
N ALA A 395 -6.71 -11.02 -6.89
CA ALA A 395 -6.49 -12.42 -7.20
C ALA A 395 -7.12 -12.82 -8.53
N GLN A 396 -8.31 -12.31 -8.85
CA GLN A 396 -8.97 -12.56 -10.13
C GLN A 396 -8.21 -11.91 -11.29
N ALA A 397 -7.82 -10.64 -11.16
CA ALA A 397 -7.05 -9.95 -12.19
C ALA A 397 -5.69 -10.64 -12.45
N LEU A 398 -5.03 -11.14 -11.41
CA LEU A 398 -3.79 -11.89 -11.54
C LEU A 398 -4.01 -13.22 -12.28
N ARG A 399 -5.10 -13.93 -12.01
CA ARG A 399 -5.48 -15.16 -12.73
C ARG A 399 -5.76 -14.90 -14.21
N GLU A 400 -6.52 -13.86 -14.52
CA GLU A 400 -6.84 -13.46 -15.90
C GLU A 400 -5.58 -13.08 -16.69
N THR A 401 -4.68 -12.32 -16.05
CA THR A 401 -3.37 -11.97 -16.62
C THR A 401 -2.53 -13.22 -16.87
N GLY A 402 -2.49 -14.15 -15.90
CA GLY A 402 -1.77 -15.42 -16.03
C GLY A 402 -2.29 -16.28 -17.19
N GLN A 403 -3.60 -16.44 -17.32
CA GLN A 403 -4.23 -17.18 -18.43
C GLN A 403 -3.96 -16.53 -19.79
N THR A 404 -3.97 -15.20 -19.85
CA THR A 404 -3.69 -14.46 -21.09
C THR A 404 -2.24 -14.66 -21.50
N LEU A 405 -1.30 -14.57 -20.55
CA LEU A 405 0.13 -14.80 -20.80
C LEU A 405 0.39 -16.24 -21.28
N GLU A 406 -0.26 -17.22 -20.67
CA GLU A 406 -0.13 -18.63 -21.08
C GLU A 406 -0.63 -18.85 -22.52
N ARG A 407 -1.78 -18.28 -22.89
CA ARG A 407 -2.31 -18.36 -24.27
C ARG A 407 -1.36 -17.70 -25.28
N LEU A 408 -0.83 -16.53 -24.97
CA LEU A 408 0.13 -15.82 -25.83
C LEU A 408 1.42 -16.63 -26.02
N ASN A 409 1.94 -17.24 -24.95
CA ASN A 409 3.11 -18.11 -25.03
C ASN A 409 2.84 -19.35 -25.90
N GLN A 410 1.68 -19.99 -25.75
CA GLN A 410 1.30 -21.12 -26.59
C GLN A 410 1.17 -20.73 -28.07
N GLN A 411 0.58 -19.56 -28.37
CA GLN A 411 0.48 -19.04 -29.73
C GLN A 411 1.86 -18.73 -30.33
N LEU A 412 2.75 -18.12 -29.55
CA LEU A 412 4.13 -17.83 -29.98
C LEU A 412 4.91 -19.11 -30.26
N ALA A 413 4.81 -20.11 -29.36
CA ALA A 413 5.46 -21.40 -29.54
C ALA A 413 4.95 -22.12 -30.79
N ASN A 414 3.64 -22.10 -31.03
CA ASN A 414 3.05 -22.69 -32.23
C ASN A 414 3.48 -21.93 -33.49
N SER A 415 3.49 -20.59 -33.47
CA SER A 415 3.93 -19.77 -34.60
C SER A 415 5.39 -20.03 -34.94
N ASN A 416 6.28 -20.17 -33.95
CA ASN A 416 7.68 -20.51 -34.18
C ASN A 416 7.82 -21.89 -34.80
N ARG A 417 7.11 -22.89 -34.27
CA ARG A 417 7.11 -24.25 -34.82
C ARG A 417 6.64 -24.27 -36.28
N LEU A 418 5.54 -23.60 -36.59
CA LEU A 418 5.00 -23.51 -37.95
C LEU A 418 5.97 -22.79 -38.90
N LYS A 419 6.65 -21.75 -38.43
CA LYS A 419 7.69 -21.04 -39.21
C LYS A 419 8.85 -21.98 -39.56
N ASP A 420 9.33 -22.75 -38.59
CA ASP A 420 10.46 -23.66 -38.78
C ASP A 420 10.09 -24.83 -39.71
N GLU A 421 8.90 -25.39 -39.55
CA GLU A 421 8.36 -26.44 -40.43
C GLU A 421 8.18 -25.95 -41.86
N PHE A 422 7.60 -24.76 -42.04
CA PHE A 422 7.42 -24.15 -43.36
C PHE A 422 8.76 -23.95 -44.10
N LEU A 423 9.77 -23.40 -43.42
CA LEU A 423 11.08 -23.17 -44.03
C LEU A 423 11.77 -24.48 -44.42
N ALA A 424 11.69 -25.52 -43.58
CA ALA A 424 12.26 -26.83 -43.89
C ALA A 424 11.57 -27.47 -45.11
N THR A 425 10.24 -27.45 -45.15
CA THR A 425 9.48 -28.03 -46.27
C THR A 425 9.72 -27.29 -47.58
N VAL A 426 9.65 -25.95 -47.60
CA VAL A 426 9.85 -25.16 -48.82
C VAL A 426 11.25 -25.38 -49.39
N THR A 427 12.27 -25.49 -48.53
CA THR A 427 13.64 -25.78 -48.97
C THR A 427 13.73 -27.13 -49.70
N HIS A 428 13.10 -28.18 -49.16
CA HIS A 428 13.08 -29.51 -49.79
C HIS A 428 12.34 -29.50 -51.14
N GLU A 429 11.18 -28.83 -51.18
CA GLU A 429 10.35 -28.71 -52.38
C GLU A 429 11.00 -27.83 -53.46
N LEU A 430 11.88 -26.90 -53.11
CA LEU A 430 12.68 -26.15 -54.07
C LEU A 430 13.89 -26.96 -54.58
N ARG A 431 14.52 -27.77 -53.74
CA ARG A 431 15.70 -28.57 -54.11
C ARG A 431 15.39 -29.59 -55.20
N THR A 432 14.25 -30.28 -55.10
CA THR A 432 13.86 -31.36 -56.02
C THR A 432 13.71 -30.91 -57.49
N PRO A 433 12.89 -29.90 -57.84
CA PRO A 433 12.79 -29.43 -59.22
C PRO A 433 14.09 -28.83 -59.73
N MET A 434 14.86 -28.16 -58.87
CA MET A 434 16.15 -27.58 -59.24
C MET A 434 17.19 -28.64 -59.60
N ASN A 435 17.23 -29.77 -58.87
CA ASN A 435 18.07 -30.91 -59.24
C ASN A 435 17.68 -31.48 -60.61
N GLY A 436 16.38 -31.49 -60.94
CA GLY A 436 15.88 -31.87 -62.27
C GLY A 436 16.31 -30.92 -63.38
N VAL A 437 16.27 -29.60 -63.13
CA VAL A 437 16.75 -28.57 -64.06
C VAL A 437 18.26 -28.70 -64.27
N ILE A 438 19.05 -28.82 -63.19
CA ILE A 438 20.51 -28.98 -63.27
C ILE A 438 20.86 -30.25 -64.03
N GLY A 439 20.25 -31.40 -63.70
CA GLY A 439 20.51 -32.66 -64.40
C GLY A 439 20.15 -32.60 -65.89
N SER A 440 19.06 -31.91 -66.24
CA SER A 440 18.68 -31.70 -67.65
C SER A 440 19.69 -30.82 -68.38
N LEU A 441 20.19 -29.77 -67.72
CA LEU A 441 21.21 -28.87 -68.27
C LEU A 441 22.56 -29.59 -68.41
N GLU A 442 22.95 -30.45 -67.48
CA GLU A 442 24.15 -31.29 -67.55
C GLU A 442 24.06 -32.31 -68.69
N LEU A 443 22.91 -32.97 -68.87
CA LEU A 443 22.67 -33.87 -70.01
C LEU A 443 22.75 -33.10 -71.33
N MET A 444 22.21 -31.88 -71.38
CA MET A 444 22.27 -31.02 -72.58
C MET A 444 23.72 -30.66 -72.96
N GLN A 445 24.66 -30.59 -72.01
CA GLN A 445 26.09 -30.36 -72.29
C GLN A 445 26.76 -31.52 -73.02
N THR A 446 26.18 -32.72 -72.93
CA THR A 446 26.75 -33.90 -73.61
C THR A 446 26.36 -33.97 -75.10
N LEU A 447 25.45 -33.12 -75.55
CA LEU A 447 24.96 -33.05 -76.93
C LEU A 447 25.77 -32.02 -77.75
N PRO A 448 25.87 -32.20 -79.09
CA PRO A 448 26.41 -31.17 -79.97
C PRO A 448 25.46 -29.97 -80.02
N LEU A 449 25.88 -28.83 -79.46
CA LEU A 449 25.11 -27.58 -79.42
C LEU A 449 25.72 -26.53 -80.35
N ASP A 450 24.86 -25.73 -80.98
CA ASP A 450 25.26 -24.48 -81.64
C ASP A 450 25.96 -23.54 -80.60
N PRO A 451 27.04 -22.84 -80.94
CA PRO A 451 27.66 -21.80 -80.11
C PRO A 451 26.68 -20.90 -79.34
N GLU A 452 25.56 -20.48 -79.95
CA GLU A 452 24.57 -19.63 -79.28
C GLU A 452 23.77 -20.40 -78.21
N LEU A 453 23.31 -21.62 -78.52
CA LEU A 453 22.62 -22.51 -77.58
C LEU A 453 23.52 -22.95 -76.43
N ALA A 454 24.81 -23.19 -76.69
CA ALA A 454 25.80 -23.49 -75.68
C ALA A 454 25.98 -22.33 -74.68
N GLN A 455 25.89 -21.08 -75.16
CA GLN A 455 25.94 -19.91 -74.29
C GLN A 455 24.70 -19.78 -73.39
N TYR A 456 23.49 -20.02 -73.93
CA TYR A 456 22.26 -20.02 -73.13
C TYR A 456 22.26 -21.16 -72.10
N GLN A 457 22.71 -22.36 -72.49
CA GLN A 457 22.86 -23.50 -71.58
C GLN A 457 23.79 -23.17 -70.42
N ARG A 458 24.98 -22.60 -70.69
CA ARG A 458 25.94 -22.21 -69.64
C ARG A 458 25.35 -21.18 -68.69
N THR A 459 24.62 -20.20 -69.22
CA THR A 459 23.96 -19.15 -68.42
C THR A 459 22.87 -19.74 -67.52
N ALA A 460 22.03 -20.63 -68.07
CA ALA A 460 20.98 -21.31 -67.31
C ALA A 460 21.56 -22.25 -66.22
N SER A 461 22.66 -22.94 -66.52
CA SER A 461 23.35 -23.82 -65.58
C SER A 461 23.95 -23.04 -64.41
N ALA A 462 24.63 -21.92 -64.70
CA ALA A 462 25.14 -21.02 -63.66
C ALA A 462 24.01 -20.48 -62.77
N ALA A 463 22.92 -19.99 -63.37
CA ALA A 463 21.77 -19.47 -62.62
C ALA A 463 21.09 -20.54 -61.75
N ALA A 464 21.00 -21.78 -62.23
CA ALA A 464 20.42 -22.90 -61.48
C ALA A 464 21.30 -23.32 -60.29
N GLN A 465 22.61 -23.35 -60.48
CA GLN A 465 23.58 -23.63 -59.41
C GLN A 465 23.60 -22.51 -58.37
N ASP A 466 23.53 -21.24 -58.79
CA ASP A 466 23.43 -20.09 -57.87
C ASP A 466 22.16 -20.16 -57.01
N MET A 467 21.01 -20.50 -57.61
CA MET A 467 19.76 -20.66 -56.87
C MET A 467 19.84 -21.82 -55.87
N MET A 468 20.47 -22.94 -56.24
CA MET A 468 20.65 -24.07 -55.32
C MET A 468 21.58 -23.72 -54.15
N GLY A 469 22.66 -22.98 -54.41
CA GLY A 469 23.51 -22.43 -53.35
C GLY A 469 22.74 -21.52 -52.38
N MET A 470 21.85 -20.66 -52.88
CA MET A 470 20.97 -19.84 -52.04
C MET A 470 20.02 -20.67 -51.17
N VAL A 471 19.45 -21.75 -51.71
CA VAL A 471 18.58 -22.66 -50.95
C VAL A 471 19.36 -23.37 -49.85
N ASP A 472 20.56 -23.85 -50.15
CA ASP A 472 21.41 -24.52 -49.17
C ASP A 472 21.88 -23.55 -48.06
N ASP A 473 22.23 -22.31 -48.41
CA ASP A 473 22.59 -21.28 -47.42
C ASP A 473 21.41 -20.97 -46.48
N ILE A 474 20.18 -20.91 -47.00
CA ILE A 474 18.96 -20.73 -46.18
C ILE A 474 18.79 -21.92 -45.23
N LEU A 475 18.99 -23.15 -45.70
CA LEU A 475 18.88 -24.34 -44.86
C LEU A 475 19.89 -24.29 -43.71
N ILE A 476 21.16 -24.03 -44.01
CA ILE A 476 22.24 -23.94 -43.01
C ILE A 476 21.89 -22.87 -41.98
N LEU A 477 21.42 -21.70 -42.42
CA LEU A 477 21.00 -20.63 -41.51
C LEU A 477 19.82 -21.06 -40.62
N THR A 478 18.84 -21.80 -41.15
CA THR A 478 17.71 -22.30 -40.36
C THR A 478 18.11 -23.37 -39.36
N GLU A 479 19.02 -24.27 -39.71
CA GLU A 479 19.54 -25.31 -38.82
C GLU A 479 20.42 -24.73 -37.71
N LEU A 480 21.20 -23.69 -38.02
CA LEU A 480 21.99 -22.93 -37.04
C LEU A 480 21.07 -22.21 -36.04
N GLN A 481 20.01 -21.55 -36.53
CA GLN A 481 19.02 -20.88 -35.66
C GLN A 481 18.25 -21.85 -34.77
N ALA A 482 17.93 -23.04 -35.30
CA ALA A 482 17.24 -24.09 -34.55
C ALA A 482 18.16 -24.83 -33.56
N GLY A 483 19.46 -24.52 -33.54
CA GLY A 483 20.45 -25.21 -32.70
C GLY A 483 20.64 -26.69 -33.05
N ARG A 484 20.28 -27.11 -34.27
CA ARG A 484 20.32 -28.52 -34.70
C ARG A 484 21.67 -28.94 -35.27
N LEU A 485 22.53 -27.98 -35.65
CA LEU A 485 23.89 -28.25 -36.11
C LEU A 485 24.84 -28.44 -34.93
N SER A 486 25.72 -29.44 -35.03
CA SER A 486 26.78 -29.72 -34.08
C SER A 486 28.12 -29.94 -34.79
N ALA A 487 29.24 -29.65 -34.12
CA ALA A 487 30.57 -29.89 -34.65
C ALA A 487 30.85 -31.41 -34.67
N GLN A 488 31.26 -31.92 -35.82
CA GLN A 488 31.65 -33.32 -36.00
C GLN A 488 33.16 -33.40 -36.10
N ASN A 489 33.83 -33.60 -34.96
CA ASN A 489 35.28 -33.67 -34.90
C ASN A 489 35.79 -35.03 -35.40
N ALA A 490 36.51 -35.05 -36.50
CA ALA A 490 37.13 -36.24 -37.08
C ALA A 490 38.59 -35.96 -37.52
N PRO A 491 39.48 -36.97 -37.57
CA PRO A 491 40.81 -36.80 -38.13
C PRO A 491 40.73 -36.45 -39.62
N PHE A 492 41.38 -35.36 -40.03
CA PHE A 492 41.48 -34.96 -41.43
C PHE A 492 42.83 -34.32 -41.74
N GLY A 493 43.21 -34.37 -43.02
CA GLY A 493 44.43 -33.75 -43.52
C GLY A 493 44.22 -32.30 -43.93
N LEU A 494 44.90 -31.36 -43.28
CA LEU A 494 44.78 -29.93 -43.56
C LEU A 494 45.29 -29.58 -44.97
N ARG A 495 46.41 -30.18 -45.39
CA ARG A 495 46.94 -30.02 -46.75
C ARG A 495 45.99 -30.55 -47.81
N ALA A 496 45.38 -31.70 -47.56
CA ALA A 496 44.41 -32.29 -48.49
C ALA A 496 43.19 -31.38 -48.65
N LEU A 497 42.71 -30.77 -47.56
CA LEU A 497 41.62 -29.78 -47.61
C LEU A 497 42.01 -28.56 -48.47
N VAL A 498 43.18 -27.96 -48.25
CA VAL A 498 43.61 -26.78 -49.01
C VAL A 498 43.84 -27.11 -50.49
N GLN A 499 44.37 -28.30 -50.81
CA GLN A 499 44.52 -28.76 -52.19
C GLN A 499 43.17 -28.97 -52.89
N GLU A 500 42.16 -29.49 -52.19
CA GLU A 500 40.79 -29.60 -52.72
C GLU A 500 40.22 -28.22 -53.04
N LEU A 501 40.35 -27.26 -52.11
CA LEU A 501 39.92 -25.88 -52.33
C LEU A 501 40.67 -25.24 -53.50
N ARG A 502 41.97 -25.53 -53.66
CA ARG A 502 42.75 -25.08 -54.82
C ARG A 502 42.21 -25.61 -56.13
N ALA A 503 41.93 -26.90 -56.21
CA ALA A 503 41.34 -27.51 -57.40
C ALA A 503 39.96 -26.90 -57.72
N LYS A 504 39.14 -26.67 -56.69
CA LYS A 504 37.80 -26.07 -56.84
C LYS A 504 37.85 -24.64 -57.38
N TYR A 505 38.75 -23.79 -56.87
CA TYR A 505 38.76 -22.35 -57.16
C TYR A 505 39.68 -21.91 -58.29
N ALA A 506 40.63 -22.75 -58.71
CA ALA A 506 41.59 -22.40 -59.77
C ALA A 506 40.91 -22.00 -61.08
N GLY A 507 39.86 -22.71 -61.50
CA GLY A 507 39.13 -22.42 -62.74
C GLY A 507 38.42 -21.06 -62.70
N SER A 508 37.76 -20.75 -61.59
CA SER A 508 37.03 -19.48 -61.39
C SER A 508 37.97 -18.28 -61.34
N ALA A 509 39.08 -18.40 -60.62
CA ALA A 509 40.11 -17.36 -60.57
C ALA A 509 40.74 -17.13 -61.95
N LEU A 510 41.08 -18.21 -62.67
CA LEU A 510 41.66 -18.13 -64.02
C LEU A 510 40.70 -17.48 -65.02
N ALA A 511 39.40 -17.81 -64.96
CA ALA A 511 38.38 -17.23 -65.82
C ALA A 511 38.26 -15.70 -65.65
N LYS A 512 38.56 -15.18 -64.44
CA LYS A 512 38.64 -13.74 -64.17
C LYS A 512 40.04 -13.14 -64.37
N GLY A 513 41.04 -13.94 -64.72
CA GLY A 513 42.44 -13.49 -64.82
C GLY A 513 43.08 -13.12 -63.49
N LEU A 514 42.58 -13.67 -62.37
CA LEU A 514 43.09 -13.41 -61.02
C LEU A 514 44.21 -14.37 -60.65
N TYR A 515 45.22 -13.87 -59.93
CA TYR A 515 46.20 -14.72 -59.26
C TYR A 515 45.56 -15.41 -58.05
N LEU A 516 45.68 -16.74 -57.96
CA LEU A 516 45.20 -17.52 -56.80
C LEU A 516 46.39 -18.24 -56.15
N SER A 517 46.71 -17.89 -54.90
CA SER A 517 47.70 -18.63 -54.09
C SER A 517 47.04 -19.23 -52.86
N LEU A 518 47.25 -20.52 -52.65
CA LEU A 518 46.73 -21.27 -51.51
C LEU A 518 47.93 -21.99 -50.88
N ASP A 519 48.52 -21.35 -49.88
CA ASP A 519 49.78 -21.75 -49.30
C ASP A 519 49.55 -22.50 -47.98
N THR A 520 50.12 -23.70 -47.88
CA THR A 520 50.17 -24.49 -46.65
C THR A 520 51.62 -24.86 -46.35
N PRO A 521 52.21 -24.27 -45.29
CA PRO A 521 53.58 -24.55 -44.88
C PRO A 521 53.87 -26.04 -44.63
N ALA A 522 55.09 -26.47 -44.97
CA ALA A 522 55.50 -27.88 -44.89
C ALA A 522 55.79 -28.37 -43.46
N ASP A 523 55.87 -27.47 -42.50
CA ASP A 523 56.06 -27.70 -41.07
C ASP A 523 54.74 -27.96 -40.32
N LEU A 524 53.59 -27.80 -40.98
CA LEU A 524 52.29 -28.11 -40.38
C LEU A 524 52.03 -29.62 -40.28
N PRO A 525 51.44 -30.10 -39.17
CA PRO A 525 51.04 -31.49 -38.98
C PRO A 525 50.16 -32.00 -40.12
N GLU A 526 50.38 -33.25 -40.51
CA GLU A 526 49.65 -33.86 -41.63
C GLU A 526 48.18 -34.12 -41.29
N MET A 527 47.88 -34.50 -40.05
CA MET A 527 46.53 -34.89 -39.59
C MET A 527 46.15 -34.15 -38.30
N VAL A 528 44.98 -33.50 -38.32
CA VAL A 528 44.37 -32.78 -37.19
C VAL A 528 42.95 -33.30 -36.94
N VAL A 529 42.44 -33.14 -35.73
CA VAL A 529 41.08 -33.53 -35.35
C VAL A 529 40.21 -32.28 -35.27
N GLY A 530 39.18 -32.22 -36.10
CA GLY A 530 38.23 -31.11 -36.16
C GLY A 530 37.12 -31.36 -37.17
N ASP A 531 36.22 -30.40 -37.34
CA ASP A 531 35.14 -30.49 -38.34
C ASP A 531 35.63 -30.04 -39.71
N ARG A 532 36.13 -31.01 -40.49
CA ARG A 532 36.62 -30.77 -41.86
C ARG A 532 35.61 -30.06 -42.74
N HIS A 533 34.34 -30.45 -42.66
CA HIS A 533 33.31 -29.98 -43.58
C HIS A 533 32.93 -28.53 -43.29
N LYS A 534 32.69 -28.20 -42.01
CA LYS A 534 32.39 -26.81 -41.60
C LYS A 534 33.58 -25.89 -41.82
N LEU A 535 34.81 -26.37 -41.59
CA LEU A 535 36.01 -25.60 -41.89
C LEU A 535 36.15 -25.31 -43.39
N ALA A 536 35.96 -26.33 -44.24
CA ALA A 536 35.95 -26.18 -45.70
C ALA A 536 34.90 -25.18 -46.17
N LEU A 537 33.71 -25.23 -45.56
CA LEU A 537 32.60 -24.35 -45.89
C LEU A 537 32.87 -22.89 -45.48
N CYS A 538 33.37 -22.65 -44.26
CA CYS A 538 33.81 -21.31 -43.83
C CYS A 538 34.84 -20.73 -44.81
N ILE A 539 35.88 -21.51 -45.15
CA ILE A 539 36.92 -21.06 -46.07
C ILE A 539 36.34 -20.82 -47.48
N SER A 540 35.40 -21.65 -47.92
CA SER A 540 34.71 -21.48 -49.21
C SER A 540 33.98 -20.14 -49.26
N TYR A 541 33.19 -19.76 -48.24
CA TYR A 541 32.53 -18.44 -48.22
C TYR A 541 33.52 -17.27 -48.30
N LEU A 542 34.68 -17.39 -47.66
CA LEU A 542 35.72 -16.36 -47.71
C LEU A 542 36.39 -16.29 -49.10
N LEU A 543 36.71 -17.43 -49.71
CA LEU A 543 37.28 -17.51 -51.05
C LEU A 543 36.30 -17.06 -52.13
N ASP A 544 35.03 -17.46 -52.02
CA ASP A 544 33.94 -17.04 -52.90
C ASP A 544 33.83 -15.50 -52.88
N ASN A 545 33.80 -14.90 -51.70
CA ASN A 545 33.80 -13.44 -51.55
C ASN A 545 35.06 -12.80 -52.14
N GLY A 546 36.25 -13.33 -51.84
CA GLY A 546 37.51 -12.80 -52.37
C GLY A 546 37.56 -12.79 -53.90
N ILE A 547 37.16 -13.90 -54.54
CA ILE A 547 37.15 -14.01 -56.01
C ILE A 547 36.02 -13.16 -56.61
N LYS A 548 34.88 -13.09 -55.94
CA LYS A 548 33.72 -12.32 -56.39
C LYS A 548 34.02 -10.82 -56.48
N PHE A 549 34.64 -10.26 -55.44
CA PHE A 549 34.86 -8.81 -55.28
C PHE A 549 36.24 -8.32 -55.75
N THR A 550 37.08 -9.21 -56.30
CA THR A 550 38.35 -8.84 -56.94
C THR A 550 38.22 -8.81 -58.45
N HIS A 551 38.65 -7.70 -59.06
CA HIS A 551 38.65 -7.52 -60.52
C HIS A 551 40.02 -7.72 -61.16
N GLN A 552 41.06 -7.27 -60.49
CA GLN A 552 42.46 -7.35 -60.93
C GLN A 552 43.32 -7.61 -59.69
N GLY A 553 44.46 -8.28 -59.86
CA GLY A 553 45.30 -8.72 -58.76
C GLY A 553 45.07 -10.19 -58.43
N GLY A 554 44.79 -10.51 -57.17
CA GLY A 554 44.64 -11.88 -56.72
C GLY A 554 44.01 -12.07 -55.35
N VAL A 555 43.77 -13.35 -55.04
CA VAL A 555 43.25 -13.86 -53.78
C VAL A 555 44.27 -14.84 -53.21
N MET A 556 44.61 -14.69 -51.93
CA MET A 556 45.59 -15.50 -51.24
C MET A 556 44.99 -16.11 -49.98
N LEU A 557 45.14 -17.42 -49.82
CA LEU A 557 44.90 -18.10 -48.56
C LEU A 557 46.25 -18.50 -47.95
N GLN A 558 46.46 -18.10 -46.70
CA GLN A 558 47.61 -18.50 -45.92
C GLN A 558 47.15 -19.29 -44.69
N VAL A 559 47.75 -20.47 -44.50
CA VAL A 559 47.61 -21.23 -43.26
C VAL A 559 48.88 -21.08 -42.44
N ARG A 560 48.75 -20.67 -41.19
CA ARG A 560 49.84 -20.65 -40.20
C ARG A 560 49.43 -21.48 -38.99
N GLY A 561 50.40 -22.13 -38.36
CA GLY A 561 50.14 -22.95 -37.19
C GLY A 561 51.27 -22.85 -36.19
N GLN A 562 50.92 -22.79 -34.92
CA GLN A 562 51.86 -22.78 -33.82
C GLN A 562 51.42 -23.82 -32.78
N LEU A 563 52.34 -24.68 -32.38
CA LEU A 563 52.09 -25.64 -31.31
C LEU A 563 51.80 -24.86 -30.01
N GLN A 564 50.61 -25.05 -29.45
CA GLN A 564 50.22 -24.44 -28.18
C GLN A 564 50.53 -25.39 -27.02
N GLU A 565 50.25 -26.67 -27.21
CA GLU A 565 50.50 -27.76 -26.25
C GLU A 565 50.95 -29.03 -27.02
N PRO A 566 51.50 -30.06 -26.34
CA PRO A 566 51.97 -31.29 -27.00
C PRO A 566 50.92 -32.00 -27.88
N HIS A 567 49.64 -31.73 -27.66
CA HIS A 567 48.52 -32.33 -28.41
C HIS A 567 47.61 -31.30 -29.08
N LEU A 568 47.96 -30.00 -29.03
CA LEU A 568 47.11 -28.91 -29.52
C LEU A 568 47.91 -27.94 -30.38
N ILE A 569 47.40 -27.66 -31.58
CA ILE A 569 47.95 -26.67 -32.49
C ILE A 569 46.95 -25.52 -32.64
N GLY A 570 47.43 -24.29 -32.44
CA GLY A 570 46.69 -23.09 -32.81
C GLY A 570 46.92 -22.80 -34.28
N LEU A 571 45.85 -22.77 -35.07
CA LEU A 571 45.85 -22.45 -36.48
C LEU A 571 45.29 -21.05 -36.72
N SER A 572 45.93 -20.30 -37.61
CA SER A 572 45.41 -19.06 -38.19
C SER A 572 45.30 -19.27 -39.70
N ILE A 573 44.09 -19.17 -40.23
CA ILE A 573 43.79 -19.30 -41.65
C ILE A 573 43.31 -17.94 -42.13
N SER A 574 44.12 -17.24 -42.93
CA SER A 574 43.75 -15.94 -43.46
C SER A 574 43.51 -15.97 -44.96
N VAL A 575 42.37 -15.44 -45.41
CA VAL A 575 42.04 -15.20 -46.81
C VAL A 575 42.16 -13.69 -47.07
N SER A 576 43.06 -13.30 -47.96
CA SER A 576 43.31 -11.91 -48.35
C SER A 576 43.02 -11.71 -49.82
N ASP A 577 42.29 -10.65 -50.16
CA ASP A 577 41.99 -10.25 -51.53
C ASP A 577 42.54 -8.84 -51.81
N SER A 578 42.65 -8.49 -53.08
CA SER A 578 43.07 -7.17 -53.56
C SER A 578 41.92 -6.43 -54.25
N GLY A 579 40.69 -6.77 -53.86
CA GLY A 579 39.47 -6.25 -54.45
C GLY A 579 39.10 -4.86 -53.96
N ILE A 580 37.81 -4.55 -54.06
CA ILE A 580 37.27 -3.21 -53.79
C ILE A 580 37.50 -2.71 -52.35
N GLY A 581 37.71 -3.62 -51.39
CA GLY A 581 37.71 -3.29 -49.97
C GLY A 581 36.41 -2.62 -49.52
N PHE A 582 36.32 -2.26 -48.23
CA PHE A 582 35.21 -1.52 -47.66
C PHE A 582 35.67 -0.67 -46.48
N ASP A 583 34.91 0.39 -46.16
CA ASP A 583 35.15 1.21 -44.97
C ASP A 583 35.07 0.34 -43.72
N SER A 584 35.82 0.68 -42.67
CA SER A 584 35.85 -0.10 -41.43
C SER A 584 34.44 -0.23 -40.81
N LEU A 585 33.76 -1.33 -41.13
CA LEU A 585 32.50 -1.73 -40.54
C LEU A 585 32.77 -2.45 -39.23
N ASP A 586 31.91 -2.28 -38.24
CA ASP A 586 32.03 -3.08 -37.03
C ASP A 586 31.61 -4.54 -37.28
N ASP A 587 31.99 -5.42 -36.35
CA ASP A 587 31.58 -6.83 -36.37
C ASP A 587 30.05 -6.99 -36.38
N SER A 588 29.30 -6.08 -35.75
CA SER A 588 27.85 -6.21 -35.60
C SER A 588 27.08 -5.99 -36.91
N ASN A 589 27.61 -5.14 -37.79
CA ASN A 589 27.03 -4.89 -39.11
C ASN A 589 27.55 -5.88 -40.16
N LEU A 590 28.86 -6.12 -40.24
CA LEU A 590 29.43 -6.94 -41.32
C LEU A 590 28.93 -8.40 -41.30
N TYR A 591 28.71 -8.95 -40.10
CA TYR A 591 28.22 -10.33 -39.91
C TYR A 591 26.70 -10.41 -39.71
N GLN A 592 25.96 -9.32 -39.93
CA GLN A 592 24.49 -9.32 -39.86
C GLN A 592 23.89 -10.11 -41.02
N ARG A 593 22.79 -10.84 -40.77
CA ARG A 593 22.06 -11.61 -41.80
C ARG A 593 21.43 -10.66 -42.80
N PHE A 594 21.53 -11.00 -44.09
CA PHE A 594 20.97 -10.21 -45.20
C PHE A 594 21.58 -8.81 -45.35
N PHE A 595 22.73 -8.57 -44.72
CA PHE A 595 23.43 -7.30 -44.80
C PHE A 595 24.33 -7.24 -46.03
N GLN A 596 24.35 -6.09 -46.71
CA GLN A 596 25.17 -5.81 -47.88
C GLN A 596 25.64 -4.35 -47.82
N VAL A 597 26.94 -4.13 -48.05
CA VAL A 597 27.61 -2.83 -47.84
C VAL A 597 27.10 -1.73 -48.78
N ASP A 598 26.60 -2.08 -49.97
CA ASP A 598 26.11 -1.08 -50.92
C ASP A 598 24.99 -1.62 -51.83
N GLY A 599 23.85 -0.91 -51.88
CA GLY A 599 22.65 -1.36 -52.61
C GLY A 599 22.81 -1.41 -54.13
N SER A 600 23.82 -0.73 -54.69
CA SER A 600 24.17 -0.75 -56.12
C SER A 600 24.88 -2.05 -56.55
N MET A 601 25.60 -2.70 -55.63
CA MET A 601 26.33 -3.95 -55.84
C MET A 601 25.40 -5.17 -56.01
N THR A 602 24.13 -5.08 -55.59
CA THR A 602 23.11 -6.13 -55.81
C THR A 602 22.90 -6.44 -57.28
N ARG A 603 22.93 -5.43 -58.15
CA ARG A 603 22.69 -5.60 -59.60
C ARG A 603 23.88 -6.17 -60.35
N GLN A 604 25.10 -6.03 -59.81
CA GLN A 604 26.34 -6.39 -60.52
C GLN A 604 26.98 -7.70 -60.02
N TYR A 605 26.78 -8.09 -58.75
CA TYR A 605 27.42 -9.29 -58.18
C TYR A 605 26.46 -10.29 -57.51
N GLY A 606 25.17 -9.96 -57.30
CA GLY A 606 24.16 -10.87 -56.73
C GLY A 606 24.45 -11.39 -55.30
N GLY A 607 23.61 -12.24 -54.74
CA GLY A 607 23.81 -12.92 -53.44
C GLY A 607 22.85 -12.48 -52.32
N LEU A 608 22.60 -13.37 -51.34
CA LEU A 608 21.63 -13.16 -50.24
C LEU A 608 22.19 -12.37 -49.03
N GLY A 609 23.50 -12.10 -48.97
CA GLY A 609 24.12 -11.42 -47.82
C GLY A 609 24.14 -12.25 -46.53
N ILE A 610 24.17 -13.59 -46.64
CA ILE A 610 24.15 -14.51 -45.49
C ILE A 610 25.45 -15.29 -45.29
N GLY A 611 26.33 -15.38 -46.30
CA GLY A 611 27.54 -16.20 -46.23
C GLY A 611 28.52 -15.83 -45.10
N LEU A 612 28.77 -14.54 -44.85
CA LEU A 612 29.61 -14.10 -43.73
C LEU A 612 28.96 -14.36 -42.37
N ALA A 613 27.63 -14.21 -42.27
CA ALA A 613 26.89 -14.53 -41.05
C ALA A 613 26.93 -16.03 -40.74
N ILE A 614 26.79 -16.89 -41.76
CA ILE A 614 26.94 -18.34 -41.64
C ILE A 614 28.38 -18.69 -41.24
N CYS A 615 29.38 -18.10 -41.91
CA CYS A 615 30.79 -18.31 -41.59
C CYS A 615 31.11 -17.96 -40.13
N ARG A 616 30.55 -16.87 -39.60
CA ARG A 616 30.74 -16.47 -38.20
C ARG A 616 30.11 -17.47 -37.22
N GLN A 617 28.87 -17.89 -37.46
CA GLN A 617 28.19 -18.86 -36.60
C GLN A 617 28.83 -20.25 -36.65
N LEU A 618 29.29 -20.70 -37.82
CA LEU A 618 30.06 -21.94 -37.97
C LEU A 618 31.40 -21.85 -37.26
N ALA A 619 32.10 -20.71 -37.35
CA ALA A 619 33.33 -20.48 -36.60
C ALA A 619 33.09 -20.62 -35.10
N GLU A 620 32.08 -19.96 -34.54
CA GLU A 620 31.71 -20.06 -33.12
C GLU A 620 31.38 -21.50 -32.70
N LEU A 621 30.63 -22.23 -33.53
CA LEU A 621 30.27 -23.63 -33.31
C LEU A 621 31.50 -24.56 -33.30
N MET A 622 32.54 -24.23 -34.07
CA MET A 622 33.84 -24.92 -34.05
C MET A 622 34.80 -24.42 -32.96
N GLY A 623 34.42 -23.44 -32.15
CA GLY A 623 35.31 -22.78 -31.19
C GLY A 623 36.39 -21.89 -31.84
N ALA A 624 36.17 -21.50 -33.09
CA ALA A 624 37.03 -20.60 -33.86
C ALA A 624 36.59 -19.14 -33.73
N ARG A 625 37.54 -18.22 -33.90
CA ARG A 625 37.30 -16.77 -33.94
C ARG A 625 37.57 -16.24 -35.35
N LEU A 626 36.57 -15.59 -35.94
CA LEU A 626 36.69 -14.90 -37.23
C LEU A 626 36.96 -13.41 -37.01
N GLN A 627 37.97 -12.87 -37.66
CA GLN A 627 38.34 -11.45 -37.65
C GLN A 627 38.44 -10.92 -39.08
N HIS A 628 38.37 -9.60 -39.25
CA HIS A 628 38.52 -8.96 -40.55
C HIS A 628 39.28 -7.64 -40.47
N GLU A 629 39.96 -7.30 -41.55
CA GLU A 629 40.61 -6.01 -41.79
C GLU A 629 40.34 -5.65 -43.26
N SER A 630 39.88 -4.43 -43.54
CA SER A 630 39.64 -3.99 -44.92
C SER A 630 39.97 -2.51 -45.07
N ASN A 631 40.47 -2.15 -46.24
CA ASN A 631 40.69 -0.76 -46.62
C ASN A 631 40.11 -0.53 -48.03
N PRO A 632 39.28 0.51 -48.24
CA PRO A 632 38.72 0.81 -49.55
C PRO A 632 39.82 0.92 -50.62
N GLY A 633 39.64 0.19 -51.73
CA GLY A 633 40.55 0.15 -52.88
C GLY A 633 41.83 -0.66 -52.70
N LEU A 634 42.10 -1.20 -51.50
CA LEU A 634 43.30 -2.00 -51.21
C LEU A 634 43.00 -3.48 -50.93
N GLY A 635 41.72 -3.85 -50.84
CA GLY A 635 41.25 -5.21 -50.59
C GLY A 635 40.94 -5.49 -49.11
N SER A 636 40.64 -6.76 -48.81
CA SER A 636 40.24 -7.21 -47.47
C SER A 636 41.02 -8.44 -47.03
N ARG A 637 41.14 -8.64 -45.72
CA ARG A 637 41.75 -9.79 -45.08
C ARG A 637 40.79 -10.33 -44.01
N PHE A 638 40.39 -11.59 -44.15
CA PHE A 638 39.58 -12.31 -43.17
C PHE A 638 40.44 -13.40 -42.52
N GLU A 639 40.48 -13.46 -41.20
CA GLU A 639 41.32 -14.38 -40.44
C GLU A 639 40.48 -15.26 -39.50
N LEU A 640 40.59 -16.58 -39.68
CA LEU A 640 39.96 -17.60 -38.85
C LEU A 640 41.02 -18.22 -37.92
N GLY A 641 40.92 -17.95 -36.62
CA GLY A 641 41.76 -18.53 -35.58
C GLY A 641 41.07 -19.68 -34.86
N LEU A 642 41.67 -20.86 -34.79
CA LEU A 642 41.10 -22.04 -34.12
C LEU A 642 42.19 -22.95 -33.55
N SER A 643 41.88 -23.64 -32.44
CA SER A 643 42.76 -24.63 -31.84
C SER A 643 42.27 -26.04 -32.17
N LEU A 644 43.11 -26.84 -32.84
CA LEU A 644 42.79 -28.22 -33.21
C LEU A 644 43.71 -29.21 -32.50
N ALA A 645 43.16 -30.37 -32.14
CA ALA A 645 43.95 -31.45 -31.57
C ALA A 645 44.76 -32.15 -32.66
N LEU A 646 45.98 -32.59 -32.33
CA LEU A 646 46.80 -33.39 -33.21
C LEU A 646 46.27 -34.82 -33.26
N SER A 647 46.14 -35.40 -34.46
CA SER A 647 45.84 -36.82 -34.58
C SER A 647 47.08 -37.61 -34.19
N GLN A 648 47.07 -38.31 -33.06
CA GLN A 648 48.15 -39.23 -32.72
C GLN A 648 48.21 -40.34 -33.78
N PRO A 649 49.40 -40.75 -34.25
CA PRO A 649 49.51 -41.94 -35.09
C PRO A 649 49.00 -43.12 -34.27
N GLN A 650 47.92 -43.76 -34.72
CA GLN A 650 47.52 -45.07 -34.19
C GLN A 650 48.71 -46.00 -34.34
N ALA A 651 49.33 -46.36 -33.21
CA ALA A 651 50.21 -47.53 -33.18
C ALA A 651 49.37 -48.71 -33.66
N MET A 652 49.68 -49.24 -34.85
CA MET A 652 49.07 -50.47 -35.34
C MET A 652 49.19 -51.51 -34.24
N SER A 653 48.04 -51.93 -33.71
CA SER A 653 47.93 -53.12 -32.88
C SER A 653 48.39 -54.32 -33.71
N ARG A 654 49.68 -54.66 -33.61
CA ARG A 654 50.14 -56.04 -33.76
C ARG A 654 49.50 -56.86 -32.64
N GLN A 655 48.23 -57.25 -32.81
CA GLN A 655 47.70 -58.38 -32.06
C GLN A 655 48.28 -59.65 -32.66
N GLY A 656 48.95 -60.41 -31.79
CA GLY A 656 49.79 -61.54 -32.12
C GLY A 656 49.03 -62.71 -32.75
N LEU A 657 49.71 -63.31 -33.73
CA LEU A 657 49.80 -64.75 -33.83
C LEU A 657 50.35 -65.35 -32.52
N ASN A 658 50.00 -66.63 -32.28
CA ASN A 658 50.32 -67.56 -31.18
C ASN A 658 49.37 -67.47 -29.96
N ARG A 659 48.78 -68.56 -29.45
CA ARG A 659 48.93 -70.01 -29.69
C ARG A 659 47.78 -70.74 -28.96
N SER A 660 47.46 -71.92 -29.50
CA SER A 660 46.76 -73.10 -28.91
C SER A 660 45.35 -72.93 -28.38
#